data_AF-A0A1Y4RF09-F1
#
_entry.id   AF-A0A1Y4RF09-F1
#
_cell.length_a   1.000
_cell.length_b   1.000
_cell.length_c   1.000
_cell.angle_alpha   90.00
_cell.angle_beta   90.00
_cell.angle_gamma   90.00
#
_symmetry.space_group_name_H-M   'P 1'
#
loop_
_entity.id
_entity.type
_entity.pdbx_description
1 polymer ?
#
loop_
_entity_poly.entity_id
_entity_poly.type
_entity_poly.pdbx_seq_one_letter_code
_entity_poly.pdbx_strand_id
1 'polypeptide(L)'
;MTGMEERNLQQLFVRYLKRYIKELTEGRQEFFLSICDMEEGLLDSLDDNMSEEYVTIVINKKDYSEAVRLRNDFEIKRIVLMSGEGVQQIDSLKDFNEYSVCAEDKNIFWPCIEDAFQIEISRDIRDFLDILLREGPASFLEFFRYLYSCIDAGQIKVQKLNRNLSSLGIWHSEERRLLTKGRIRSMIKKSKEDVVERQLTRALMSGRTEAWGKSKGVIESSLAKGEIKKIIEKVPYSKVEESLKGITRDGNAELSRIEETAEDDEIYSCSYEYKMREQSEEAIEEIETLWLKEREEEEGEPGLNWSIYNIPEDNIRHRQIQELKKRIAAMNLPENKIELFQKKFSEFVEIFEQALPEVKKYTPICLHGFCNKAEAYTQKYFELLSYILSERMLCQELLNSEIISRLETLFCKIDETKISMPFYHPVNVVYYTGLKRMYEYIGGQKLDQKIRNLEQTIFYALLKKQSMQFPIEFISGNNRLYALDYTTVWNKGKVEFTDARAEVTYSALDFRVIEKQITGYLSRNPLATEITIALVEISNLNGLPQTVEKILHMSRMDRYNIGRVNFWILSSKEELLKKQLSQMWDTLGTEEKVRFRFGRNQFYGEKGYDVRAIIAEADMTVFADSSVLYYESRMEQLREGANPLRNRLMEINIREQIEHYYIYGESDIAVLWDTLQHAERSREEGFWFWKSQEINGEVLAYINQAVSEKQNCTIVVLSSNDNILNEIHNSRYIQAHRRKYNGKNITVINFAKENMTWKLPLDDKASISYSLSEFYDTSLDIENIAYFLSEEIKDITMELYWKDVQFHCIITLYREESGEEDGQEECDTWIHWQFEELFGKKNVLGRYFSELWMNQWVEGARSVPAALMAGRLRKGAHIEVFYDEKNVSELKREIIPEEDCMEAVKIQEILSFADKKAAIDSRTVQEFRERYDVELLDRILGCDQGEELLETELYQKLLEIQKKIGEE
;
A
#
# COMPACT_ATOMS: atom_id res chain seq x y z
N MET A 1 20.14 -34.45 29.02
CA MET A 1 21.59 -34.71 28.86
C MET A 1 22.13 -35.42 30.08
N THR A 2 23.10 -36.31 29.89
CA THR A 2 23.89 -36.89 30.98
C THR A 2 25.06 -35.96 31.31
N GLY A 3 25.56 -35.96 32.55
CA GLY A 3 26.70 -35.09 32.95
C GLY A 3 28.01 -35.36 32.18
N MET A 4 28.07 -36.38 31.34
CA MET A 4 29.17 -36.67 30.42
C MET A 4 29.04 -35.93 29.08
N GLU A 5 27.82 -35.70 28.59
CA GLU A 5 27.56 -34.95 27.35
C GLU A 5 27.86 -33.46 27.52
N GLU A 6 27.54 -32.91 28.70
CA GLU A 6 27.77 -31.51 29.03
C GLU A 6 29.26 -31.16 29.10
N ARG A 7 30.08 -32.06 29.67
CA ARG A 7 31.54 -31.94 29.68
C ARG A 7 32.16 -31.99 28.28
N ASN A 8 31.62 -32.83 27.39
CA ASN A 8 32.11 -32.91 26.00
C ASN A 8 31.76 -31.64 25.22
N LEU A 9 30.55 -31.09 25.40
CA LEU A 9 30.13 -29.83 24.77
C LEU A 9 31.02 -28.66 25.20
N GLN A 10 31.34 -28.57 26.50
CA GLN A 10 32.26 -27.56 27.03
C GLN A 10 33.65 -27.65 26.38
N GLN A 11 34.20 -28.85 26.19
CA GLN A 11 35.48 -29.03 25.51
C GLN A 11 35.45 -28.57 24.05
N LEU A 12 34.34 -28.80 23.34
CA LEU A 12 34.16 -28.34 21.96
C LEU A 12 34.05 -26.82 21.89
N PHE A 13 33.30 -26.21 22.82
CA PHE A 13 33.18 -24.76 22.92
C PHE A 13 34.53 -24.09 23.20
N VAL A 14 35.33 -24.67 24.11
CA VAL A 14 36.71 -24.24 24.38
C VAL A 14 37.58 -24.31 23.12
N ARG A 15 37.44 -25.37 22.30
CA ARG A 15 38.17 -25.47 21.02
C ARG A 15 37.74 -24.38 20.04
N TYR A 16 36.44 -24.12 19.93
CA TYR A 16 35.90 -23.03 19.12
C TYR A 16 36.53 -21.69 19.52
N LEU A 17 36.51 -21.35 20.81
CA LEU A 17 37.10 -20.10 21.30
C LEU A 17 38.60 -20.01 21.04
N LYS A 18 39.36 -21.09 21.27
CA LYS A 18 40.81 -21.12 20.99
C LYS A 18 41.10 -20.85 19.52
N ARG A 19 40.35 -21.49 18.62
CA ARG A 19 40.49 -21.29 17.17
C ARG A 19 40.11 -19.86 16.79
N TYR A 20 39.01 -19.34 17.35
CA TYR A 20 38.52 -18.00 17.07
C TYR A 20 39.50 -16.91 17.51
N ILE A 21 40.01 -16.98 18.74
CA ILE A 21 41.03 -16.06 19.25
C ILE A 21 42.29 -16.12 18.38
N LYS A 22 42.71 -17.32 17.96
CA LYS A 22 43.89 -17.47 17.10
C LYS A 22 43.71 -16.74 15.76
N GLU A 23 42.54 -16.85 15.13
CA GLU A 23 42.23 -16.12 13.88
C GLU A 23 42.22 -14.60 14.10
N LEU A 24 41.69 -14.12 15.22
CA LEU A 24 41.68 -12.68 15.56
C LEU A 24 43.08 -12.09 15.86
N THR A 25 44.00 -12.93 16.33
CA THR A 25 45.32 -12.53 16.85
C THR A 25 46.50 -12.92 15.96
N GLU A 26 46.26 -13.59 14.83
CA GLU A 26 47.32 -14.12 13.98
C GLU A 26 48.33 -13.01 13.58
N GLY A 27 49.61 -13.26 13.86
CA GLY A 27 50.70 -12.32 13.57
C GLY A 27 50.85 -11.12 14.52
N ARG A 28 49.98 -10.96 15.54
CA ARG A 28 50.06 -9.84 16.49
C ARG A 28 51.00 -10.16 17.66
N GLN A 29 51.91 -9.22 17.96
CA GLN A 29 52.83 -9.35 19.09
C GLN A 29 52.23 -8.85 20.42
N GLU A 30 51.22 -7.97 20.36
CA GLU A 30 50.51 -7.35 21.48
C GLU A 30 49.03 -7.18 21.11
N PHE A 31 48.11 -7.52 22.02
CA PHE A 31 46.66 -7.37 21.83
C PHE A 31 45.87 -7.39 23.13
N PHE A 32 44.79 -6.62 23.17
CA PHE A 32 43.77 -6.60 24.20
C PHE A 32 42.42 -6.85 23.52
N LEU A 33 41.82 -8.01 23.79
CA LEU A 33 40.59 -8.48 23.14
C LEU A 33 39.52 -8.80 24.18
N SER A 34 38.27 -8.46 23.89
CA SER A 34 37.12 -8.85 24.71
C SER A 34 36.16 -9.67 23.85
N ILE A 35 35.85 -10.89 24.27
CA ILE A 35 34.80 -11.70 23.67
C ILE A 35 33.54 -11.57 24.53
N CYS A 36 32.53 -10.90 23.97
CA CYS A 36 31.31 -10.47 24.65
C CYS A 36 30.10 -11.39 24.31
N ASP A 37 28.93 -11.07 24.87
CA ASP A 37 27.64 -11.77 24.64
C ASP A 37 27.64 -13.25 25.09
N MET A 38 28.50 -13.61 26.03
CA MET A 38 28.52 -14.95 26.59
C MET A 38 27.42 -15.15 27.64
N GLU A 39 26.65 -16.21 27.50
CA GLU A 39 25.70 -16.64 28.53
C GLU A 39 26.41 -17.05 29.84
N GLU A 40 25.83 -16.74 30.99
CA GLU A 40 26.42 -17.03 32.31
C GLU A 40 26.82 -18.50 32.48
N GLY A 41 26.00 -19.43 31.97
CA GLY A 41 26.29 -20.86 32.05
C GLY A 41 27.52 -21.31 31.25
N LEU A 42 27.97 -20.52 30.26
CA LEU A 42 29.23 -20.74 29.55
C LEU A 42 30.41 -20.16 30.32
N LEU A 43 30.28 -18.93 30.83
CA LEU A 43 31.33 -18.26 31.60
C LEU A 43 31.71 -19.06 32.84
N ASP A 44 30.74 -19.63 33.56
CA ASP A 44 30.97 -20.50 34.73
C ASP A 44 31.78 -21.77 34.42
N SER A 45 31.89 -22.15 33.15
CA SER A 45 32.59 -23.36 32.70
C SER A 45 33.97 -23.14 32.09
N LEU A 46 34.38 -21.89 31.93
CA LEU A 46 35.68 -21.51 31.38
C LEU A 46 36.75 -21.40 32.49
N ASP A 47 37.99 -21.73 32.14
CA ASP A 47 39.16 -21.61 33.02
C ASP A 47 39.97 -20.36 32.63
N ASP A 48 40.57 -19.67 33.60
CA ASP A 48 41.43 -18.49 33.37
C ASP A 48 42.74 -18.86 32.63
N ASN A 49 43.03 -20.16 32.46
CA ASN A 49 44.22 -20.67 31.77
C ASN A 49 43.89 -21.38 30.44
N MET A 50 43.17 -20.69 29.54
CA MET A 50 42.85 -21.24 28.22
C MET A 50 44.09 -21.43 27.33
N SER A 51 45.12 -20.59 27.45
CA SER A 51 46.33 -20.63 26.62
C SER A 51 47.57 -20.24 27.41
N GLU A 52 48.73 -20.76 27.01
CA GLU A 52 50.04 -20.30 27.51
C GLU A 52 50.52 -19.03 26.77
N GLU A 53 49.86 -18.64 25.67
CA GLU A 53 50.29 -17.53 24.80
C GLU A 53 49.71 -16.16 25.19
N TYR A 54 48.65 -16.13 26.01
CA TYR A 54 47.95 -14.94 26.47
C TYR A 54 47.27 -15.20 27.81
N VAL A 55 47.04 -14.13 28.59
CA VAL A 55 46.31 -14.21 29.85
C VAL A 55 44.81 -14.17 29.55
N THR A 56 44.04 -15.14 30.06
CA THR A 56 42.57 -15.14 29.93
C THR A 56 41.97 -14.68 31.24
N ILE A 57 40.92 -13.86 31.16
CA ILE A 57 40.19 -13.39 32.34
C ILE A 57 38.71 -13.61 32.08
N VAL A 58 38.08 -14.42 32.91
CA VAL A 58 36.64 -14.69 32.82
C VAL A 58 35.90 -13.81 33.81
N ILE A 59 35.01 -12.95 33.30
CA ILE A 59 34.31 -11.97 34.12
C ILE A 59 32.93 -12.51 34.49
N ASN A 60 32.86 -13.09 35.68
CA ASN A 60 31.59 -13.52 36.29
C ASN A 60 31.03 -12.39 37.18
N LYS A 61 29.71 -12.13 37.08
CA LYS A 61 28.98 -11.17 37.93
C LYS A 61 29.48 -9.71 37.88
N LYS A 62 30.02 -9.28 36.74
CA LYS A 62 30.45 -7.90 36.48
C LYS A 62 31.59 -7.38 37.38
N ASP A 63 32.47 -8.25 37.90
CA ASP A 63 33.69 -7.82 38.60
C ASP A 63 34.88 -7.69 37.63
N TYR A 64 35.24 -6.45 37.30
CA TYR A 64 36.31 -6.12 36.35
C TYR A 64 37.64 -5.79 37.04
N SER A 65 37.74 -5.92 38.37
CA SER A 65 38.91 -5.46 39.13
C SER A 65 40.21 -6.15 38.72
N GLU A 66 40.16 -7.44 38.41
CA GLU A 66 41.29 -8.22 37.92
C GLU A 66 41.70 -7.84 36.49
N ALA A 67 40.72 -7.62 35.61
CA ALA A 67 40.95 -7.13 34.25
C ALA A 67 41.68 -5.78 34.25
N VAL A 68 41.22 -4.84 35.09
CA VAL A 68 41.86 -3.52 35.24
C VAL A 68 43.26 -3.65 35.83
N ARG A 69 43.48 -4.53 36.82
CA ARG A 69 44.81 -4.76 37.40
C ARG A 69 45.81 -5.28 36.37
N LEU A 70 45.44 -6.32 35.62
CA LEU A 70 46.33 -6.97 34.66
C LEU A 70 46.59 -6.10 33.41
N ARG A 71 45.59 -5.34 32.96
CA ARG A 71 45.78 -4.35 31.88
C ARG A 71 46.81 -3.28 32.25
N ASN A 72 46.85 -2.86 33.50
CA ASN A 72 47.77 -1.82 33.97
C ASN A 72 49.19 -2.34 34.27
N ASP A 73 49.46 -3.64 34.05
CA ASP A 73 50.78 -4.25 34.15
C ASP A 73 51.51 -4.20 32.79
N PHE A 74 52.55 -3.38 32.69
CA PHE A 74 53.31 -3.18 31.46
C PHE A 74 54.08 -4.43 30.97
N GLU A 75 54.24 -5.46 31.80
CA GLU A 75 54.86 -6.73 31.39
C GLU A 75 53.87 -7.63 30.64
N ILE A 76 52.56 -7.42 30.78
CA ILE A 76 51.51 -8.22 30.14
C ILE A 76 51.03 -7.55 28.86
N LYS A 77 51.35 -8.16 27.72
CA LYS A 77 51.06 -7.60 26.39
C LYS A 77 49.91 -8.29 25.64
N ARG A 78 49.34 -9.35 26.22
CA ARG A 78 48.35 -10.20 25.53
C ARG A 78 47.28 -10.62 26.52
N ILE A 79 46.10 -10.01 26.42
CA ILE A 79 44.98 -10.28 27.31
C ILE A 79 43.73 -10.57 26.48
N VAL A 80 43.00 -11.61 26.87
CA VAL A 80 41.66 -11.91 26.36
C VAL A 80 40.67 -11.89 27.54
N LEU A 81 39.71 -10.98 27.48
CA LEU A 81 38.58 -10.92 28.40
C LEU A 81 37.42 -11.71 27.84
N MET A 82 36.72 -12.44 28.71
CA MET A 82 35.48 -13.14 28.40
C MET A 82 34.38 -12.55 29.28
N SER A 83 33.32 -12.02 28.68
CA SER A 83 32.24 -11.35 29.42
C SER A 83 30.87 -11.59 28.78
N GLY A 84 29.83 -11.44 29.60
CA GLY A 84 28.45 -11.45 29.10
C GLY A 84 28.02 -10.13 28.45
N GLU A 85 28.74 -9.04 28.70
CA GLU A 85 28.43 -7.68 28.23
C GLU A 85 29.69 -7.00 27.69
N GLY A 86 29.51 -5.95 26.87
CA GLY A 86 30.59 -5.08 26.41
C GLY A 86 31.32 -4.38 27.57
N VAL A 87 32.63 -4.17 27.42
CA VAL A 87 33.56 -3.66 28.43
C VAL A 87 34.09 -2.25 28.12
N GLN A 88 33.88 -1.73 26.91
CA GLN A 88 34.31 -0.39 26.47
C GLN A 88 33.63 0.76 27.22
N GLN A 89 32.50 0.48 27.89
CA GLN A 89 31.87 1.45 28.79
C GLN A 89 32.71 1.72 30.05
N ILE A 90 33.69 0.87 30.36
CA ILE A 90 34.58 0.99 31.52
C ILE A 90 35.85 1.74 31.09
N ASP A 91 36.05 2.95 31.64
CA ASP A 91 37.15 3.86 31.26
C ASP A 91 38.54 3.19 31.22
N SER A 92 38.79 2.24 32.11
CA SER A 92 40.08 1.54 32.23
C SER A 92 40.29 0.39 31.23
N LEU A 93 39.26 -0.01 30.50
CA LEU A 93 39.27 -1.13 29.54
C LEU A 93 38.86 -0.69 28.11
N LYS A 94 38.78 0.62 27.85
CA LYS A 94 38.39 1.21 26.56
C LYS A 94 39.30 0.82 25.38
N ASP A 95 40.51 0.37 25.66
CA ASP A 95 41.49 -0.08 24.67
C ASP A 95 41.32 -1.54 24.23
N PHE A 96 40.38 -2.28 24.83
CA PHE A 96 40.01 -3.62 24.38
C PHE A 96 39.19 -3.57 23.09
N ASN A 97 39.57 -4.38 22.11
CA ASN A 97 38.77 -4.59 20.91
C ASN A 97 37.71 -5.66 21.20
N GLU A 98 36.44 -5.30 21.03
CA GLU A 98 35.31 -6.17 21.33
C GLU A 98 34.90 -7.00 20.12
N TYR A 99 34.55 -8.26 20.40
CA TYR A 99 34.02 -9.20 19.43
C TYR A 99 32.92 -10.02 20.11
N SER A 100 31.81 -10.27 19.40
CA SER A 100 30.78 -11.19 19.93
C SER A 100 31.31 -12.63 19.98
N VAL A 101 30.81 -13.43 20.93
CA VAL A 101 31.10 -14.87 20.99
C VAL A 101 30.69 -15.60 19.71
N CYS A 102 29.66 -15.12 19.02
CA CYS A 102 29.31 -15.55 17.68
C CYS A 102 30.03 -14.65 16.67
N ALA A 103 31.06 -15.18 16.01
CA ALA A 103 31.83 -14.40 15.04
C ALA A 103 30.95 -13.87 13.90
N GLU A 104 30.93 -12.54 13.71
CA GLU A 104 30.15 -11.88 12.66
C GLU A 104 30.66 -12.25 11.24
N ASP A 105 31.98 -12.31 11.07
CA ASP A 105 32.59 -12.73 9.82
C ASP A 105 32.47 -14.25 9.63
N LYS A 106 31.64 -14.65 8.66
CA LYS A 106 31.39 -16.05 8.31
C LYS A 106 32.63 -16.78 7.79
N ASN A 107 33.62 -16.05 7.26
CA ASN A 107 34.90 -16.63 6.86
C ASN A 107 35.77 -17.02 8.06
N ILE A 108 35.48 -16.48 9.26
CA ILE A 108 36.12 -16.87 10.52
C ILE A 108 35.23 -17.87 11.26
N PHE A 109 33.93 -17.60 11.35
CA PHE A 109 32.95 -18.41 12.09
C PHE A 109 32.96 -19.88 11.65
N TRP A 110 32.76 -20.15 10.35
CA TRP A 110 32.59 -21.51 9.86
C TRP A 110 33.86 -22.36 10.04
N PRO A 111 35.07 -21.88 9.71
CA PRO A 111 36.30 -22.61 10.03
C PRO A 111 36.49 -22.88 11.53
N CYS A 112 36.04 -21.99 12.42
CA CYS A 112 36.10 -22.21 13.86
C CYS A 112 35.15 -23.34 14.31
N ILE A 113 33.95 -23.40 13.74
CA ILE A 113 32.99 -24.48 13.99
C ILE A 113 33.52 -25.81 13.44
N GLU A 114 34.01 -25.83 12.20
CA GLU A 114 34.57 -27.03 11.56
C GLU A 114 35.76 -27.61 12.35
N ASP A 115 36.66 -26.74 12.84
CA ASP A 115 37.79 -27.15 13.68
C ASP A 115 37.33 -27.67 15.05
N ALA A 116 36.40 -26.96 15.70
CA ALA A 116 35.88 -27.34 17.02
C ALA A 116 35.25 -28.73 17.00
N PHE A 117 34.35 -28.98 16.05
CA PHE A 117 33.61 -30.23 15.90
C PHE A 117 34.35 -31.30 15.08
N GLN A 118 35.47 -30.95 14.44
CA GLN A 118 36.24 -31.82 13.52
C GLN A 118 35.37 -32.39 12.39
N ILE A 119 34.64 -31.51 11.71
CA ILE A 119 33.67 -31.83 10.65
C ILE A 119 33.93 -30.97 9.40
N GLU A 120 33.43 -31.42 8.26
CA GLU A 120 33.28 -30.58 7.06
C GLU A 120 31.80 -30.27 6.84
N ILE A 121 31.47 -29.00 6.63
CA ILE A 121 30.09 -28.54 6.42
C ILE A 121 29.95 -28.10 4.96
N SER A 122 29.07 -28.79 4.22
CA SER A 122 28.75 -28.40 2.84
C SER A 122 28.07 -27.04 2.78
N ARG A 123 28.16 -26.38 1.61
CA ARG A 123 27.54 -25.06 1.38
C ARG A 123 26.05 -25.04 1.74
N ASP A 124 25.28 -26.04 1.31
CA ASP A 124 23.83 -26.09 1.57
C ASP A 124 23.50 -26.17 3.07
N ILE A 125 24.32 -26.88 3.85
CA ILE A 125 24.13 -26.99 5.31
C ILE A 125 24.52 -25.67 5.98
N ARG A 126 25.59 -25.00 5.52
CA ARG A 126 25.97 -23.66 6.04
C ARG A 126 24.84 -22.66 5.81
N ASP A 127 24.29 -22.63 4.60
CA ASP A 127 23.17 -21.76 4.23
C ASP A 127 21.94 -21.99 5.14
N PHE A 128 21.61 -23.26 5.43
CA PHE A 128 20.52 -23.61 6.35
C PHE A 128 20.81 -23.16 7.79
N LEU A 129 22.02 -23.40 8.29
CA LEU A 129 22.42 -23.04 9.64
C LEU A 129 22.57 -21.52 9.83
N ASP A 130 22.96 -20.79 8.78
CA ASP A 130 23.04 -19.33 8.79
C ASP A 130 21.66 -18.68 8.96
N ILE A 131 20.60 -19.27 8.38
CA ILE A 131 19.22 -18.82 8.62
C ILE A 131 18.85 -19.02 10.09
N LEU A 132 19.18 -20.19 10.67
CA LEU A 132 18.90 -20.46 12.08
C LEU A 132 19.63 -19.49 13.03
N LEU A 133 20.87 -19.12 12.71
CA LEU A 133 21.65 -18.16 13.50
C LEU A 133 21.12 -16.73 13.41
N ARG A 134 20.60 -16.32 12.25
CA ARG A 134 20.14 -14.94 12.00
C ARG A 134 18.71 -14.70 12.42
N GLU A 135 17.83 -15.68 12.17
CA GLU A 135 16.38 -15.51 12.27
C GLU A 135 15.77 -16.41 13.35
N GLY A 136 16.50 -17.41 13.86
CA GLY A 136 16.02 -18.32 14.89
C GLY A 136 15.87 -17.63 16.25
N PRO A 137 14.92 -18.08 17.09
CA PRO A 137 14.65 -17.46 18.40
C PRO A 137 15.63 -17.90 19.50
N ALA A 138 16.65 -18.69 19.14
CA ALA A 138 17.52 -19.39 20.08
C ALA A 138 18.87 -18.70 20.23
N SER A 139 19.47 -18.81 21.41
CA SER A 139 20.78 -18.21 21.69
C SER A 139 21.93 -18.94 20.98
N PHE A 140 23.13 -18.35 20.98
CA PHE A 140 24.30 -19.01 20.37
C PHE A 140 24.63 -20.35 21.05
N LEU A 141 24.47 -20.46 22.38
CA LEU A 141 24.69 -21.73 23.08
C LEU A 141 23.66 -22.79 22.67
N GLU A 142 22.38 -22.40 22.55
CA GLU A 142 21.33 -23.30 22.10
C GLU A 142 21.58 -23.79 20.67
N PHE A 143 22.00 -22.89 19.78
CA PHE A 143 22.45 -23.24 18.44
C PHE A 143 23.64 -24.20 18.45
N PHE A 144 24.65 -23.94 19.29
CA PHE A 144 25.85 -24.78 19.41
C PHE A 144 25.50 -26.19 19.94
N ARG A 145 24.58 -26.28 20.91
CA ARG A 145 24.01 -27.53 21.43
C ARG A 145 23.22 -28.29 20.37
N TYR A 146 22.38 -27.58 19.63
CA TYR A 146 21.64 -28.14 18.51
C TYR A 146 22.59 -28.74 17.47
N LEU A 147 23.64 -28.01 17.09
CA LEU A 147 24.63 -28.51 16.13
C LEU A 147 25.33 -29.78 16.64
N TYR A 148 25.76 -29.80 17.92
CA TYR A 148 26.33 -30.98 18.54
C TYR A 148 25.38 -32.19 18.47
N SER A 149 24.10 -31.99 18.75
CA SER A 149 23.08 -33.05 18.70
C SER A 149 22.83 -33.60 17.30
N CYS A 150 23.18 -32.84 16.26
CA CYS A 150 22.99 -33.19 14.86
C CYS A 150 24.16 -33.96 14.24
N ILE A 151 25.30 -34.02 14.93
CA ILE A 151 26.51 -34.69 14.48
C ILE A 151 26.50 -36.16 14.93
N ASP A 152 26.88 -37.06 14.02
CA ASP A 152 27.02 -38.48 14.30
C ASP A 152 28.20 -39.05 13.53
N ALA A 153 29.10 -39.74 14.23
CA ALA A 153 30.35 -40.28 13.68
C ALA A 153 31.15 -39.26 12.83
N GLY A 154 31.25 -38.00 13.30
CA GLY A 154 32.02 -36.95 12.62
C GLY A 154 31.36 -36.38 11.36
N GLN A 155 30.04 -36.56 11.20
CA GLN A 155 29.29 -35.97 10.10
C GLN A 155 27.94 -35.42 10.56
N ILE A 156 27.53 -34.28 10.00
CA ILE A 156 26.18 -33.75 10.21
C ILE A 156 25.16 -34.68 9.51
N LYS A 157 24.13 -35.10 10.24
CA LYS A 157 23.03 -35.88 9.66
C LYS A 157 21.85 -34.96 9.38
N VAL A 158 21.50 -34.81 8.11
CA VAL A 158 20.36 -33.98 7.65
C VAL A 158 19.05 -34.31 8.37
N GLN A 159 18.77 -35.59 8.61
CA GLN A 159 17.57 -36.00 9.37
C GLN A 159 17.58 -35.51 10.82
N LYS A 160 18.76 -35.36 11.44
CA LYS A 160 18.87 -34.81 12.79
C LYS A 160 18.70 -33.30 12.79
N LEU A 161 19.20 -32.58 11.76
CA LEU A 161 18.94 -31.14 11.61
C LEU A 161 17.44 -30.86 11.66
N ASN A 162 16.65 -31.50 10.81
CA ASN A 162 15.20 -31.26 10.75
C ASN A 162 14.46 -31.69 12.03
N ARG A 163 14.85 -32.82 12.62
CA ARG A 163 14.17 -33.37 13.81
C ARG A 163 14.47 -32.61 15.10
N ASN A 164 15.66 -32.04 15.20
CA ASN A 164 16.12 -31.38 16.42
C ASN A 164 15.79 -29.89 16.43
N LEU A 165 15.15 -29.33 15.40
CA LEU A 165 14.71 -27.94 15.34
C LEU A 165 13.91 -27.51 16.58
N SER A 166 13.15 -28.42 17.19
CA SER A 166 12.38 -28.15 18.42
C SER A 166 13.25 -27.73 19.60
N SER A 167 14.53 -28.10 19.63
CA SER A 167 15.48 -27.62 20.63
C SER A 167 15.84 -26.14 20.50
N LEU A 168 15.53 -25.54 19.35
CA LEU A 168 15.69 -24.10 19.07
C LEU A 168 14.36 -23.35 19.15
N GLY A 169 13.30 -23.95 19.70
CA GLY A 169 11.97 -23.35 19.69
C GLY A 169 11.30 -23.30 18.31
N ILE A 170 11.84 -24.02 17.32
CA ILE A 170 11.28 -24.12 15.96
C ILE A 170 10.63 -25.49 15.79
N TRP A 171 9.49 -25.58 15.13
CA TRP A 171 8.80 -26.85 14.95
C TRP A 171 9.69 -27.92 14.30
N HIS A 172 9.63 -29.17 14.77
CA HIS A 172 10.42 -30.24 14.17
C HIS A 172 9.80 -30.77 12.86
N SER A 173 10.66 -31.17 11.91
CA SER A 173 10.26 -31.78 10.63
C SER A 173 10.75 -33.23 10.52
N GLU A 174 9.92 -34.09 9.92
CA GLU A 174 10.27 -35.50 9.66
C GLU A 174 10.91 -35.73 8.30
N GLU A 175 11.17 -34.66 7.54
CA GLU A 175 11.72 -34.75 6.20
C GLU A 175 13.13 -35.31 6.16
N ARG A 176 13.40 -36.12 5.14
CA ARG A 176 14.70 -36.79 4.95
C ARG A 176 15.73 -35.92 4.25
N ARG A 177 15.29 -34.90 3.51
CA ARG A 177 16.12 -33.93 2.79
C ARG A 177 16.28 -32.66 3.64
N LEU A 178 17.28 -31.86 3.34
CA LEU A 178 17.48 -30.57 4.01
C LEU A 178 16.34 -29.64 3.61
N LEU A 179 15.75 -28.93 4.58
CA LEU A 179 14.69 -27.97 4.31
C LEU A 179 15.25 -26.82 3.45
N THR A 180 14.45 -26.35 2.50
CA THR A 180 14.79 -25.17 1.69
C THR A 180 14.81 -23.91 2.56
N LYS A 181 15.50 -22.87 2.08
CA LYS A 181 15.61 -21.57 2.78
C LYS A 181 14.23 -21.01 3.13
N GLY A 182 13.32 -20.92 2.16
CA GLY A 182 11.95 -20.43 2.39
C GLY A 182 11.18 -21.27 3.41
N ARG A 183 11.35 -22.59 3.38
CA ARG A 183 10.65 -23.49 4.30
C ARG A 183 11.11 -23.35 5.75
N ILE A 184 12.43 -23.23 5.98
CA ILE A 184 12.93 -23.04 7.35
C ILE A 184 12.52 -21.67 7.90
N ARG A 185 12.55 -20.60 7.09
CA ARG A 185 12.07 -19.27 7.48
C ARG A 185 10.59 -19.27 7.85
N SER A 186 9.77 -19.91 7.02
CA SER A 186 8.34 -20.08 7.28
C SER A 186 8.10 -20.82 8.60
N MET A 187 8.84 -21.89 8.86
CA MET A 187 8.75 -22.64 10.11
C MET A 187 9.19 -21.81 11.32
N ILE A 188 10.23 -20.98 11.23
CA ILE A 188 10.65 -20.05 12.28
C ILE A 188 9.50 -19.10 12.63
N LYS A 189 8.94 -18.40 11.62
CA LYS A 189 7.83 -17.46 11.81
C LYS A 189 6.61 -18.13 12.44
N LYS A 190 6.25 -19.31 11.95
CA LYS A 190 5.08 -20.08 12.42
C LYS A 190 5.29 -20.77 13.77
N SER A 191 6.50 -20.72 14.33
CA SER A 191 6.80 -21.27 15.65
C SER A 191 6.78 -20.22 16.76
N LYS A 192 6.52 -18.94 16.45
CA LYS A 192 6.32 -17.89 17.46
C LYS A 192 5.08 -18.22 18.31
N GLU A 193 5.19 -18.02 19.63
CA GLU A 193 4.20 -18.52 20.59
C GLU A 193 2.80 -17.95 20.33
N ASP A 194 2.72 -16.65 20.02
CA ASP A 194 1.49 -15.92 19.70
C ASP A 194 0.83 -16.40 18.39
N VAL A 195 1.63 -16.66 17.35
CA VAL A 195 1.16 -17.20 16.06
C VAL A 195 0.57 -18.60 16.26
N VAL A 196 1.28 -19.48 16.98
CA VAL A 196 0.85 -20.84 17.25
C VAL A 196 -0.44 -20.86 18.05
N GLU A 197 -0.52 -20.05 19.11
CA GLU A 197 -1.71 -19.95 19.95
C GLU A 197 -2.92 -19.46 19.14
N ARG A 198 -2.74 -18.37 18.38
CA ARG A 198 -3.80 -17.77 17.54
C ARG A 198 -4.31 -18.74 16.48
N GLN A 199 -3.41 -19.32 15.68
CA GLN A 199 -3.77 -20.17 14.54
C GLN A 199 -4.37 -21.52 14.96
N LEU A 200 -3.77 -22.20 15.93
CA LEU A 200 -4.30 -23.50 16.36
C LEU A 200 -5.62 -23.34 17.13
N THR A 201 -5.80 -22.25 17.89
CA THR A 201 -7.11 -21.92 18.48
C THR A 201 -8.16 -21.67 17.41
N ARG A 202 -7.83 -20.91 16.35
CA ARG A 202 -8.73 -20.69 15.21
C ARG A 202 -9.09 -21.99 14.49
N ALA A 203 -8.12 -22.88 14.26
CA ALA A 203 -8.35 -24.18 13.62
C ALA A 203 -9.24 -25.10 14.48
N LEU A 204 -9.11 -25.04 15.81
CA LEU A 204 -10.01 -25.72 16.74
C LEU A 204 -11.44 -25.20 16.63
N MET A 205 -11.61 -23.88 16.65
CA MET A 205 -12.91 -23.22 16.56
C MET A 205 -13.59 -23.46 15.20
N SER A 206 -12.81 -23.50 14.12
CA SER A 206 -13.30 -23.75 12.76
C SER A 206 -13.43 -25.24 12.40
N GLY A 207 -13.13 -26.16 13.32
CA GLY A 207 -13.18 -27.61 13.08
C GLY A 207 -12.10 -28.19 12.14
N ARG A 208 -11.10 -27.40 11.73
CA ARG A 208 -10.00 -27.81 10.82
C ARG A 208 -8.91 -28.58 11.58
N THR A 209 -9.31 -29.70 12.17
CA THR A 209 -8.45 -30.53 13.06
C THR A 209 -8.23 -31.95 12.53
N GLU A 210 -8.66 -32.24 11.30
CA GLU A 210 -8.58 -33.58 10.71
C GLU A 210 -7.13 -34.06 10.56
N ALA A 211 -6.23 -33.18 10.10
CA ALA A 211 -4.80 -33.48 9.93
C ALA A 211 -4.09 -33.79 11.26
N TRP A 212 -4.63 -33.34 12.40
CA TRP A 212 -3.98 -33.47 13.71
C TRP A 212 -3.97 -34.91 14.19
N GLY A 213 -4.96 -35.71 13.81
CA GLY A 213 -5.06 -37.13 14.15
C GLY A 213 -4.84 -37.39 15.65
N LYS A 214 -3.81 -38.19 15.97
CA LYS A 214 -3.46 -38.56 17.35
C LYS A 214 -2.89 -37.40 18.19
N SER A 215 -2.44 -36.32 17.54
CA SER A 215 -1.86 -35.15 18.21
C SER A 215 -2.92 -34.18 18.74
N LYS A 216 -4.18 -34.34 18.33
CA LYS A 216 -5.29 -33.44 18.69
C LYS A 216 -5.42 -33.22 20.21
N GLY A 217 -5.40 -34.30 21.00
CA GLY A 217 -5.50 -34.18 22.45
C GLY A 217 -4.30 -33.48 23.10
N VAL A 218 -3.11 -33.59 22.52
CA VAL A 218 -1.92 -32.85 22.99
C VAL A 218 -2.09 -31.36 22.69
N ILE A 219 -2.49 -31.01 21.46
CA ILE A 219 -2.70 -29.63 21.03
C ILE A 219 -3.77 -28.94 21.89
N GLU A 220 -4.95 -29.56 22.03
CA GLU A 220 -6.06 -29.02 22.83
C GLU A 220 -5.67 -28.80 24.30
N SER A 221 -5.03 -29.80 24.91
CA SER A 221 -4.65 -29.72 26.32
C SER A 221 -3.53 -28.72 26.60
N SER A 222 -2.63 -28.52 25.64
CA SER A 222 -1.52 -27.58 25.76
C SER A 222 -1.99 -26.15 25.51
N LEU A 223 -2.85 -25.89 24.51
CA LEU A 223 -3.45 -24.57 24.27
C LEU A 223 -4.26 -24.10 25.48
N ALA A 224 -5.11 -24.97 26.05
CA ALA A 224 -5.90 -24.64 27.23
C ALA A 224 -5.07 -24.29 28.48
N LYS A 225 -3.77 -24.63 28.49
CA LYS A 225 -2.83 -24.38 29.60
C LYS A 225 -1.76 -23.34 29.27
N GLY A 226 -1.77 -22.76 28.06
CA GLY A 226 -0.70 -21.88 27.57
C GLY A 226 0.65 -22.59 27.40
N GLU A 227 0.69 -23.92 27.27
CA GLU A 227 1.93 -24.71 27.14
C GLU A 227 2.38 -24.81 25.66
N ILE A 228 2.59 -23.69 24.97
CA ILE A 228 2.84 -23.66 23.50
C ILE A 228 4.10 -24.43 23.10
N LYS A 229 5.22 -24.25 23.84
CA LYS A 229 6.48 -24.98 23.60
C LYS A 229 6.30 -26.50 23.53
N LYS A 230 5.40 -27.06 24.35
CA LYS A 230 5.11 -28.50 24.38
C LYS A 230 4.43 -28.99 23.10
N ILE A 231 3.73 -28.11 22.39
CA ILE A 231 3.12 -28.42 21.09
C ILE A 231 4.24 -28.52 20.03
N ILE A 232 5.11 -27.50 19.98
CA ILE A 232 6.27 -27.42 19.07
C ILE A 232 7.20 -28.64 19.25
N GLU A 233 7.40 -29.10 20.49
CA GLU A 233 8.25 -30.25 20.80
C GLU A 233 7.67 -31.62 20.43
N LYS A 234 6.34 -31.80 20.58
CA LYS A 234 5.72 -33.14 20.57
C LYS A 234 4.94 -33.45 19.30
N VAL A 235 4.56 -32.44 18.55
CA VAL A 235 3.79 -32.57 17.33
C VAL A 235 4.72 -32.30 16.17
N PRO A 236 4.72 -33.09 15.08
CA PRO A 236 5.51 -32.75 13.89
C PRO A 236 4.84 -31.64 13.08
N TYR A 237 5.65 -30.80 12.41
CA TYR A 237 5.15 -29.63 11.69
C TYR A 237 4.12 -30.01 10.62
N SER A 238 4.35 -31.11 9.90
CA SER A 238 3.43 -31.65 8.88
C SER A 238 2.02 -31.97 9.37
N LYS A 239 1.79 -32.08 10.70
CA LYS A 239 0.46 -32.32 11.27
C LYS A 239 -0.31 -31.04 11.55
N VAL A 240 0.38 -29.93 11.70
CA VAL A 240 -0.20 -28.62 11.99
C VAL A 240 -0.03 -27.65 10.84
N GLU A 241 0.79 -27.98 9.84
CA GLU A 241 1.16 -27.10 8.73
C GLU A 241 -0.06 -26.50 8.02
N GLU A 242 -1.09 -27.29 7.72
CA GLU A 242 -2.33 -26.78 7.10
C GLU A 242 -3.17 -25.91 8.04
N SER A 243 -3.07 -26.14 9.35
CA SER A 243 -3.77 -25.34 10.36
C SER A 243 -3.03 -24.04 10.70
N LEU A 244 -1.72 -24.01 10.45
CA LEU A 244 -0.86 -22.85 10.54
C LEU A 244 -0.75 -22.11 9.21
N LYS A 245 -1.20 -22.72 8.11
CA LYS A 245 -1.50 -22.00 6.88
C LYS A 245 -2.81 -21.26 7.14
N GLY A 246 -2.81 -19.95 6.92
CA GLY A 246 -4.05 -19.21 6.73
C GLY A 246 -4.90 -19.94 5.68
N ILE A 247 -6.21 -19.68 5.63
CA ILE A 247 -7.13 -20.43 4.78
C ILE A 247 -6.64 -20.42 3.30
N THR A 248 -5.97 -21.50 2.89
CA THR A 248 -5.56 -21.77 1.51
C THR A 248 -6.52 -22.81 0.95
N ARG A 249 -7.19 -22.44 -0.15
CA ARG A 249 -8.35 -23.15 -0.69
C ARG A 249 -7.92 -24.20 -1.70
N ASP A 250 -8.34 -25.44 -1.45
CA ASP A 250 -8.48 -26.47 -2.48
C ASP A 250 -9.51 -26.05 -3.54
N GLY A 251 -9.27 -26.52 -4.77
CA GLY A 251 -9.98 -26.13 -5.98
C GLY A 251 -11.50 -26.14 -5.86
N ASN A 252 -12.11 -25.12 -6.48
CA ASN A 252 -13.55 -24.80 -6.56
C ASN A 252 -14.15 -23.84 -5.53
N ALA A 253 -13.35 -23.01 -4.89
CA ALA A 253 -13.90 -21.88 -4.17
C ALA A 253 -12.95 -20.68 -4.25
N GLU A 254 -13.23 -19.71 -5.12
CA GLU A 254 -12.60 -18.38 -5.06
C GLU A 254 -13.22 -17.61 -3.87
N LEU A 255 -12.80 -17.67 -2.60
CA LEU A 255 -13.38 -16.82 -1.50
C LEU A 255 -12.49 -16.73 -0.23
N SER A 256 -11.41 -15.98 -0.23
CA SER A 256 -10.90 -15.42 1.04
C SER A 256 -9.93 -14.32 0.69
N ARG A 257 -10.45 -13.12 0.51
CA ARG A 257 -9.62 -11.92 0.50
C ARG A 257 -10.42 -10.86 1.24
N ILE A 258 -9.76 -10.37 2.28
CA ILE A 258 -10.02 -9.16 3.05
C ILE A 258 -10.79 -9.40 4.34
N GLU A 259 -10.06 -9.94 5.34
CA GLU A 259 -9.93 -9.40 6.70
C GLU A 259 -9.02 -10.34 7.49
N GLU A 260 -7.70 -10.21 7.31
CA GLU A 260 -6.75 -10.77 8.24
C GLU A 260 -5.74 -9.67 8.56
N THR A 261 -5.84 -9.16 9.79
CA THR A 261 -4.77 -8.47 10.50
C THR A 261 -3.44 -9.16 10.19
N ALA A 262 -2.43 -8.36 9.87
CA ALA A 262 -1.06 -8.77 9.62
C ALA A 262 -0.66 -10.03 10.41
N GLU A 263 -0.39 -11.13 9.69
CA GLU A 263 0.54 -12.25 10.04
C GLU A 263 0.15 -13.62 9.42
N ASP A 264 -1.00 -13.77 8.78
CA ASP A 264 -1.40 -15.08 8.22
C ASP A 264 -1.08 -15.21 6.72
N ASP A 265 -0.05 -16.00 6.42
CA ASP A 265 0.50 -16.34 5.09
C ASP A 265 0.61 -15.15 4.13
N GLU A 266 1.69 -14.36 4.27
CA GLU A 266 2.01 -13.27 3.34
C GLU A 266 2.13 -13.79 1.90
N ILE A 267 1.04 -13.68 1.14
CA ILE A 267 1.10 -13.87 -0.31
C ILE A 267 1.72 -12.62 -0.91
N TYR A 268 3.02 -12.65 -1.20
CA TYR A 268 3.69 -11.55 -1.92
C TYR A 268 3.11 -11.44 -3.33
N SER A 269 2.79 -10.22 -3.76
CA SER A 269 2.33 -9.97 -5.12
C SER A 269 3.46 -10.04 -6.13
N CYS A 270 4.69 -9.68 -5.73
CA CYS A 270 5.88 -9.71 -6.57
C CYS A 270 7.21 -9.74 -5.78
N SER A 271 8.30 -9.92 -6.53
CA SER A 271 9.70 -9.97 -6.05
C SER A 271 10.14 -8.75 -5.27
N TYR A 272 9.73 -7.55 -5.68
CA TYR A 272 10.08 -6.32 -4.96
C TYR A 272 9.35 -6.18 -3.63
N GLU A 273 8.07 -6.59 -3.58
CA GLU A 273 7.30 -6.60 -2.33
C GLU A 273 7.95 -7.56 -1.33
N TYR A 274 8.31 -8.77 -1.77
CA TYR A 274 9.06 -9.72 -0.94
C TYR A 274 10.36 -9.11 -0.44
N LYS A 275 11.20 -8.57 -1.34
CA LYS A 275 12.49 -7.99 -0.97
C LYS A 275 12.34 -6.89 0.08
N MET A 276 11.32 -6.04 -0.06
CA MET A 276 11.08 -4.93 0.85
C MET A 276 10.59 -5.40 2.22
N ARG A 277 9.60 -6.29 2.26
CA ARG A 277 9.01 -6.79 3.51
C ARG A 277 9.95 -7.70 4.30
N GLU A 278 10.69 -8.56 3.59
CA GLU A 278 11.66 -9.47 4.19
C GLU A 278 13.03 -8.81 4.43
N GLN A 279 13.19 -7.54 4.05
CA GLN A 279 14.44 -6.80 4.17
C GLN A 279 15.64 -7.55 3.57
N SER A 280 15.42 -8.28 2.47
CA SER A 280 16.44 -9.13 1.86
C SER A 280 17.57 -8.30 1.25
N GLU A 281 18.81 -8.61 1.64
CA GLU A 281 20.02 -8.01 1.07
C GLU A 281 20.33 -8.56 -0.34
N GLU A 282 19.73 -9.69 -0.73
CA GLU A 282 19.95 -10.34 -2.02
C GLU A 282 19.54 -9.42 -3.19
N ALA A 283 20.25 -9.52 -4.32
CA ALA A 283 19.88 -8.78 -5.52
C ALA A 283 18.51 -9.25 -6.03
N ILE A 284 17.73 -8.37 -6.66
CA ILE A 284 16.37 -8.72 -7.09
C ILE A 284 16.40 -9.85 -8.13
N GLU A 285 17.44 -9.89 -8.95
CA GLU A 285 17.69 -10.91 -9.95
C GLU A 285 18.00 -12.27 -9.31
N GLU A 286 18.65 -12.28 -8.14
CA GLU A 286 18.96 -13.50 -7.39
C GLU A 286 17.69 -14.11 -6.78
N ILE A 287 16.84 -13.26 -6.18
CA ILE A 287 15.52 -13.64 -5.65
C ILE A 287 14.68 -14.27 -6.76
N GLU A 288 14.54 -13.60 -7.90
CA GLU A 288 13.73 -14.12 -9.01
C GLU A 288 14.32 -15.39 -9.63
N THR A 289 15.65 -15.51 -9.66
CA THR A 289 16.32 -16.73 -10.15
C THR A 289 16.06 -17.92 -9.24
N LEU A 290 16.04 -17.70 -7.92
CA LEU A 290 15.71 -18.73 -6.94
C LEU A 290 14.26 -19.19 -7.11
N TRP A 291 13.32 -18.26 -7.14
CA TRP A 291 11.89 -18.55 -7.31
C TRP A 291 11.58 -19.32 -8.59
N LEU A 292 12.27 -19.00 -9.69
CA LEU A 292 12.11 -19.72 -10.94
C LEU A 292 12.64 -21.16 -10.88
N LYS A 293 13.71 -21.43 -10.11
CA LYS A 293 14.20 -22.79 -9.89
C LYS A 293 13.22 -23.60 -9.04
N GLU A 294 12.74 -23.01 -7.94
CA GLU A 294 11.79 -23.66 -7.04
C GLU A 294 10.44 -23.94 -7.73
N ARG A 295 10.01 -23.06 -8.65
CA ARG A 295 8.83 -23.30 -9.50
C ARG A 295 8.95 -24.57 -10.36
N GLU A 296 10.16 -24.95 -10.77
CA GLU A 296 10.41 -26.15 -11.59
C GLU A 296 10.46 -27.45 -10.76
N GLU A 297 10.59 -27.36 -9.42
CA GLU A 297 10.82 -28.52 -8.52
C GLU A 297 9.53 -29.11 -7.88
N GLU A 298 8.34 -28.74 -8.35
CA GLU A 298 6.99 -29.17 -7.87
C GLU A 298 6.64 -28.86 -6.40
N GLU A 299 7.59 -28.42 -5.57
CA GLU A 299 7.37 -27.81 -4.24
C GLU A 299 7.51 -26.28 -4.37
N GLY A 300 6.51 -25.62 -4.95
CA GLY A 300 6.51 -24.16 -5.07
C GLY A 300 6.61 -23.46 -3.70
N GLU A 301 7.25 -22.30 -3.68
CA GLU A 301 7.42 -21.49 -2.47
C GLU A 301 6.05 -21.14 -1.83
N PRO A 302 5.85 -21.36 -0.52
CA PRO A 302 4.61 -20.98 0.15
C PRO A 302 4.46 -19.45 0.14
N GLY A 303 3.41 -18.95 -0.53
CA GLY A 303 3.12 -17.51 -0.61
C GLY A 303 3.09 -16.92 -2.03
N LEU A 304 3.38 -17.68 -3.10
CA LEU A 304 3.29 -17.17 -4.47
C LEU A 304 2.18 -17.85 -5.26
N ASN A 305 1.25 -17.07 -5.83
CA ASN A 305 0.15 -17.59 -6.63
C ASN A 305 0.38 -17.43 -8.14
N TRP A 306 1.21 -18.29 -8.72
CA TRP A 306 1.50 -18.32 -10.16
C TRP A 306 0.27 -18.59 -11.05
N SER A 307 -0.76 -19.23 -10.50
CA SER A 307 -1.92 -19.68 -11.27
C SER A 307 -2.77 -18.55 -11.86
N ILE A 308 -2.63 -17.32 -11.36
CA ILE A 308 -3.38 -16.16 -11.87
C ILE A 308 -2.80 -15.63 -13.19
N TYR A 309 -1.53 -15.95 -13.51
CA TYR A 309 -0.82 -15.46 -14.69
C TYR A 309 -0.72 -16.53 -15.77
N ASN A 310 -1.87 -16.85 -16.38
CA ASN A 310 -1.95 -17.84 -17.44
C ASN A 310 -2.01 -17.20 -18.84
N ILE A 311 -1.30 -17.80 -19.79
CA ILE A 311 -1.33 -17.43 -21.20
C ILE A 311 -2.12 -18.51 -21.97
N PRO A 312 -3.25 -18.18 -22.63
CA PRO A 312 -4.08 -19.13 -23.37
C PRO A 312 -3.34 -19.82 -24.53
N GLU A 313 -3.95 -20.86 -25.12
CA GLU A 313 -3.42 -21.58 -26.28
C GLU A 313 -3.14 -20.66 -27.49
N ASP A 314 -2.10 -20.99 -28.27
CA ASP A 314 -1.55 -20.17 -29.37
C ASP A 314 -2.56 -19.84 -30.48
N ASN A 315 -3.57 -20.70 -30.70
CA ASN A 315 -4.48 -20.61 -31.86
C ASN A 315 -5.33 -19.33 -31.89
N ILE A 316 -5.73 -18.79 -30.74
CA ILE A 316 -6.58 -17.58 -30.68
C ILE A 316 -5.77 -16.32 -31.03
N ARG A 317 -4.56 -16.16 -30.47
CA ARG A 317 -3.68 -15.02 -30.75
C ARG A 317 -3.28 -14.95 -32.22
N HIS A 318 -2.87 -16.09 -32.79
CA HIS A 318 -2.51 -16.19 -34.20
C HIS A 318 -3.67 -15.77 -35.10
N ARG A 319 -4.91 -16.16 -34.76
CA ARG A 319 -6.10 -15.73 -35.52
C ARG A 319 -6.30 -14.21 -35.47
N GLN A 320 -6.19 -13.59 -34.30
CA GLN A 320 -6.32 -12.13 -34.15
C GLN A 320 -5.25 -11.39 -34.97
N ILE A 321 -3.99 -11.85 -34.91
CA ILE A 321 -2.87 -11.28 -35.70
C ILE A 321 -3.15 -11.38 -37.20
N GLN A 322 -3.56 -12.56 -37.69
CA GLN A 322 -3.83 -12.78 -39.11
C GLN A 322 -5.03 -11.96 -39.61
N GLU A 323 -6.04 -11.75 -38.78
CA GLU A 323 -7.18 -10.89 -39.11
C GLU A 323 -6.75 -9.43 -39.27
N LEU A 324 -5.93 -8.91 -38.36
CA LEU A 324 -5.35 -7.56 -38.46
C LEU A 324 -4.48 -7.41 -39.72
N LYS A 325 -3.61 -8.39 -40.03
CA LYS A 325 -2.79 -8.35 -41.27
C LYS A 325 -3.66 -8.22 -42.52
N LYS A 326 -4.76 -8.99 -42.60
CA LYS A 326 -5.71 -8.93 -43.71
C LYS A 326 -6.42 -7.59 -43.81
N ARG A 327 -6.81 -7.00 -42.67
CA ARG A 327 -7.46 -5.67 -42.66
C ARG A 327 -6.52 -4.56 -43.08
N ILE A 328 -5.29 -4.57 -42.60
CA ILE A 328 -4.26 -3.60 -43.03
C ILE A 328 -4.03 -3.71 -44.54
N ALA A 329 -3.96 -4.93 -45.09
CA ALA A 329 -3.80 -5.16 -46.53
C ALA A 329 -4.97 -4.64 -47.38
N ALA A 330 -6.17 -4.58 -46.79
CA ALA A 330 -7.40 -4.16 -47.45
C ALA A 330 -7.70 -2.66 -47.29
N MET A 331 -6.85 -1.89 -46.59
CA MET A 331 -7.02 -0.45 -46.45
C MET A 331 -6.89 0.25 -47.81
N ASN A 332 -7.66 1.31 -48.00
CA ASN A 332 -7.61 2.15 -49.20
C ASN A 332 -6.46 3.16 -49.09
N LEU A 333 -5.22 2.66 -49.12
CA LEU A 333 -4.00 3.45 -49.01
C LEU A 333 -3.03 3.15 -50.17
N PRO A 334 -2.09 4.06 -50.47
CA PRO A 334 -1.00 3.77 -51.38
C PRO A 334 -0.20 2.52 -50.95
N GLU A 335 0.23 1.70 -51.91
CA GLU A 335 0.93 0.42 -51.65
C GLU A 335 2.13 0.59 -50.70
N ASN A 336 2.95 1.63 -50.92
CA ASN A 336 4.11 1.92 -50.07
C ASN A 336 3.73 2.24 -48.59
N LYS A 337 2.53 2.77 -48.33
CA LYS A 337 2.03 3.02 -46.97
C LYS A 337 1.47 1.75 -46.34
N ILE A 338 0.78 0.92 -47.12
CA ILE A 338 0.32 -0.41 -46.68
C ILE A 338 1.53 -1.27 -46.31
N GLU A 339 2.56 -1.33 -47.17
CA GLU A 339 3.81 -2.06 -46.92
C GLU A 339 4.49 -1.59 -45.64
N LEU A 340 4.58 -0.27 -45.42
CA LEU A 340 5.20 0.27 -44.20
C LEU A 340 4.38 -0.05 -42.94
N PHE A 341 3.05 0.04 -42.99
CA PHE A 341 2.19 -0.33 -41.86
C PHE A 341 2.29 -1.83 -41.55
N GLN A 342 2.23 -2.69 -42.58
CA GLN A 342 2.42 -4.12 -42.43
C GLN A 342 3.79 -4.47 -41.88
N LYS A 343 4.84 -3.77 -42.32
CA LYS A 343 6.21 -3.94 -41.82
C LYS A 343 6.27 -3.64 -40.32
N LYS A 344 5.80 -2.46 -39.88
CA LYS A 344 5.79 -2.07 -38.46
C LYS A 344 4.95 -3.02 -37.60
N PHE A 345 3.77 -3.44 -38.08
CA PHE A 345 2.94 -4.43 -37.37
C PHE A 345 3.63 -5.80 -37.28
N SER A 346 4.30 -6.24 -38.35
CA SER A 346 5.04 -7.51 -38.36
C SER A 346 6.26 -7.48 -37.45
N GLU A 347 7.00 -6.36 -37.41
CA GLU A 347 8.11 -6.15 -36.47
C GLU A 347 7.64 -6.25 -35.01
N PHE A 348 6.51 -5.62 -34.67
CA PHE A 348 5.91 -5.75 -33.35
C PHE A 348 5.55 -7.22 -33.01
N VAL A 349 4.87 -7.92 -33.92
CA VAL A 349 4.45 -9.31 -33.73
C VAL A 349 5.66 -10.23 -33.56
N GLU A 350 6.71 -10.06 -34.37
CA GLU A 350 7.92 -10.89 -34.30
C GLU A 350 8.62 -10.73 -32.94
N ILE A 351 8.78 -9.49 -32.47
CA ILE A 351 9.41 -9.21 -31.17
C ILE A 351 8.54 -9.74 -30.02
N PHE A 352 7.22 -9.62 -30.12
CA PHE A 352 6.29 -10.19 -29.16
C PHE A 352 6.40 -11.73 -29.09
N GLU A 353 6.39 -12.42 -30.23
CA GLU A 353 6.51 -13.88 -30.30
C GLU A 353 7.85 -14.37 -29.76
N GLN A 354 8.95 -13.65 -30.00
CA GLN A 354 10.27 -13.93 -29.43
C GLN A 354 10.31 -13.75 -27.91
N ALA A 355 9.60 -12.76 -27.36
CA ALA A 355 9.57 -12.47 -25.93
C ALA A 355 8.59 -13.38 -25.15
N LEU A 356 7.59 -13.95 -25.81
CA LEU A 356 6.49 -14.69 -25.18
C LEU A 356 6.94 -15.84 -24.25
N PRO A 357 7.93 -16.69 -24.61
CA PRO A 357 8.39 -17.77 -23.73
C PRO A 357 8.93 -17.25 -22.39
N GLU A 358 9.69 -16.16 -22.44
CA GLU A 358 10.28 -15.53 -21.25
C GLU A 358 9.21 -14.82 -20.42
N VAL A 359 8.27 -14.13 -21.07
CA VAL A 359 7.13 -13.49 -20.37
C VAL A 359 6.26 -14.52 -19.65
N LYS A 360 6.06 -15.69 -20.24
CA LYS A 360 5.36 -16.83 -19.61
C LYS A 360 6.13 -17.38 -18.40
N LYS A 361 7.46 -17.36 -18.47
CA LYS A 361 8.34 -17.84 -17.40
C LYS A 361 8.36 -16.87 -16.22
N TYR A 362 8.71 -15.60 -16.44
CA TYR A 362 8.89 -14.64 -15.35
C TYR A 362 7.55 -14.21 -14.74
N THR A 363 6.54 -13.86 -15.54
CA THR A 363 5.25 -13.27 -15.08
C THR A 363 5.43 -12.04 -14.15
N PRO A 364 4.37 -11.28 -13.84
CA PRO A 364 4.49 -10.14 -12.92
C PRO A 364 4.91 -10.49 -11.48
N ILE A 365 4.91 -11.77 -11.08
CA ILE A 365 5.51 -12.20 -9.81
C ILE A 365 7.01 -11.90 -9.80
N CYS A 366 7.73 -12.26 -10.86
CA CYS A 366 9.10 -11.82 -11.09
C CYS A 366 9.09 -10.47 -11.82
N LEU A 367 8.66 -9.42 -11.14
CA LEU A 367 8.37 -8.11 -11.71
C LEU A 367 9.58 -7.51 -12.44
N HIS A 368 10.80 -7.66 -11.92
CA HIS A 368 12.01 -7.14 -12.54
C HIS A 368 12.24 -7.81 -13.90
N GLY A 369 12.33 -9.14 -13.91
CA GLY A 369 12.55 -9.92 -15.12
C GLY A 369 11.41 -9.78 -16.12
N PHE A 370 10.15 -9.79 -15.68
CA PHE A 370 8.99 -9.61 -16.57
C PHE A 370 9.01 -8.27 -17.31
N CYS A 371 9.21 -7.15 -16.61
CA CYS A 371 9.28 -5.84 -17.24
C CYS A 371 10.42 -5.75 -18.26
N ASN A 372 11.60 -6.27 -17.93
CA ASN A 372 12.76 -6.25 -18.83
C ASN A 372 12.52 -7.07 -20.11
N LYS A 373 11.85 -8.23 -20.00
CA LYS A 373 11.54 -9.09 -21.15
C LYS A 373 10.41 -8.52 -22.02
N ALA A 374 9.51 -7.75 -21.41
CA ALA A 374 8.35 -7.19 -22.08
C ALA A 374 8.56 -5.81 -22.72
N GLU A 375 9.65 -5.14 -22.36
CA GLU A 375 9.95 -3.77 -22.78
C GLU A 375 9.97 -3.58 -24.30
N ALA A 376 10.68 -4.45 -25.02
CA ALA A 376 10.93 -4.26 -26.45
C ALA A 376 9.65 -4.30 -27.30
N TYR A 377 8.76 -5.28 -27.07
CA TYR A 377 7.50 -5.34 -27.82
C TYR A 377 6.52 -4.25 -27.38
N THR A 378 6.58 -3.82 -26.12
CA THR A 378 5.75 -2.74 -25.61
C THR A 378 6.11 -1.42 -26.28
N GLN A 379 7.40 -1.11 -26.38
CA GLN A 379 7.90 0.04 -27.14
C GLN A 379 7.43 -0.01 -28.60
N LYS A 380 7.55 -1.17 -29.27
CA LYS A 380 7.13 -1.33 -30.67
C LYS A 380 5.63 -1.17 -30.88
N TYR A 381 4.82 -1.62 -29.93
CA TYR A 381 3.37 -1.44 -29.96
C TYR A 381 2.99 0.04 -29.92
N PHE A 382 3.58 0.82 -29.01
CA PHE A 382 3.27 2.25 -28.92
C PHE A 382 3.89 3.06 -30.07
N GLU A 383 5.06 2.69 -30.59
CA GLU A 383 5.61 3.24 -31.84
C GLU A 383 4.67 3.04 -33.03
N LEU A 384 3.96 1.89 -33.08
CA LEU A 384 2.95 1.62 -34.10
C LEU A 384 1.74 2.55 -33.94
N LEU A 385 1.20 2.70 -32.74
CA LEU A 385 0.08 3.60 -32.45
C LEU A 385 0.44 5.06 -32.77
N SER A 386 1.63 5.50 -32.34
CA SER A 386 2.18 6.82 -32.64
C SER A 386 2.35 7.04 -34.14
N TYR A 387 2.83 6.05 -34.90
CA TYR A 387 2.92 6.12 -36.35
C TYR A 387 1.54 6.32 -36.99
N ILE A 388 0.51 5.60 -36.54
CA ILE A 388 -0.85 5.72 -37.06
C ILE A 388 -1.39 7.14 -36.82
N LEU A 389 -1.20 7.68 -35.61
CA LEU A 389 -1.59 9.05 -35.25
C LEU A 389 -0.85 10.09 -36.10
N SER A 390 0.43 9.86 -36.38
CA SER A 390 1.32 10.80 -37.07
C SER A 390 1.06 10.91 -38.57
N GLU A 391 0.64 9.82 -39.20
CA GLU A 391 0.47 9.73 -40.64
C GLU A 391 -0.96 10.14 -41.04
N ARG A 392 -1.11 11.36 -41.56
CA ARG A 392 -2.42 11.94 -41.90
C ARG A 392 -3.26 11.07 -42.83
N MET A 393 -2.65 10.43 -43.83
CA MET A 393 -3.37 9.54 -44.75
C MET A 393 -3.90 8.29 -44.04
N LEU A 394 -3.14 7.72 -43.10
CA LEU A 394 -3.60 6.60 -42.28
C LEU A 394 -4.79 7.02 -41.43
N CYS A 395 -4.67 8.13 -40.69
CA CYS A 395 -5.75 8.66 -39.85
C CYS A 395 -7.06 8.88 -40.61
N GLN A 396 -7.00 9.41 -41.84
CA GLN A 396 -8.20 9.67 -42.65
C GLN A 396 -8.91 8.38 -43.10
N GLU A 397 -8.16 7.29 -43.29
CA GLU A 397 -8.68 5.99 -43.71
C GLU A 397 -9.08 5.09 -42.52
N LEU A 398 -8.93 5.55 -41.27
CA LEU A 398 -9.37 4.81 -40.10
C LEU A 398 -10.90 4.78 -39.92
N LEU A 399 -11.62 5.74 -40.48
CA LEU A 399 -13.06 5.90 -40.29
C LEU A 399 -13.81 4.60 -40.63
N ASN A 400 -14.47 4.00 -39.64
CA ASN A 400 -15.20 2.73 -39.73
C ASN A 400 -14.36 1.52 -40.16
N SER A 401 -13.02 1.57 -40.01
CA SER A 401 -12.12 0.47 -40.41
C SER A 401 -12.04 -0.69 -39.40
N GLU A 402 -12.39 -0.40 -38.13
CA GLU A 402 -12.20 -1.27 -36.96
C GLU A 402 -10.73 -1.71 -36.73
N ILE A 403 -9.75 -0.99 -37.30
CA ILE A 403 -8.33 -1.32 -37.14
C ILE A 403 -7.84 -0.94 -35.74
N ILE A 404 -8.21 0.24 -35.24
CA ILE A 404 -7.79 0.71 -33.92
C ILE A 404 -8.41 -0.16 -32.85
N SER A 405 -9.73 -0.33 -32.85
CA SER A 405 -10.42 -1.19 -31.87
C SER A 405 -9.83 -2.60 -31.81
N ARG A 406 -9.39 -3.17 -32.95
CA ARG A 406 -8.74 -4.49 -32.99
C ARG A 406 -7.28 -4.49 -32.54
N LEU A 407 -6.54 -3.40 -32.75
CA LEU A 407 -5.19 -3.23 -32.21
C LEU A 407 -5.21 -3.02 -30.69
N GLU A 408 -6.19 -2.26 -30.19
CA GLU A 408 -6.40 -2.01 -28.77
C GLU A 408 -6.86 -3.26 -28.01
N THR A 409 -7.74 -4.06 -28.63
CA THR A 409 -8.23 -5.32 -28.07
C THR A 409 -7.37 -6.53 -28.45
N LEU A 410 -6.19 -6.31 -29.03
CA LEU A 410 -5.29 -7.38 -29.41
C LEU A 410 -4.94 -8.21 -28.16
N PHE A 411 -4.98 -9.54 -28.26
CA PHE A 411 -4.81 -10.50 -27.16
C PHE A 411 -5.89 -10.50 -26.08
N CYS A 412 -6.82 -9.54 -26.09
CA CYS A 412 -7.90 -9.50 -25.12
C CYS A 412 -8.91 -10.61 -25.40
N LYS A 413 -9.59 -11.05 -24.33
CA LYS A 413 -10.80 -11.88 -24.43
C LYS A 413 -12.00 -10.94 -24.45
N ILE A 414 -12.82 -11.03 -25.50
CA ILE A 414 -14.00 -10.20 -25.69
C ILE A 414 -15.24 -11.07 -25.48
N ASP A 415 -16.03 -10.75 -24.47
CA ASP A 415 -17.36 -11.32 -24.20
C ASP A 415 -18.43 -10.23 -24.49
N GLU A 416 -19.72 -10.56 -24.39
CA GLU A 416 -20.81 -9.63 -24.76
C GLU A 416 -20.88 -8.36 -23.88
N THR A 417 -20.46 -8.45 -22.62
CA THR A 417 -20.56 -7.38 -21.63
C THR A 417 -19.22 -6.95 -21.04
N LYS A 418 -18.12 -7.61 -21.44
CA LYS A 418 -16.80 -7.36 -20.86
C LYS A 418 -15.65 -7.66 -21.82
N ILE A 419 -14.56 -6.93 -21.63
CA ILE A 419 -13.27 -7.17 -22.27
C ILE A 419 -12.25 -7.44 -21.16
N SER A 420 -11.61 -8.61 -21.20
CA SER A 420 -10.54 -8.97 -20.26
C SER A 420 -9.18 -8.81 -20.94
N MET A 421 -8.38 -7.86 -20.45
CA MET A 421 -7.03 -7.58 -20.89
C MET A 421 -6.01 -8.40 -20.08
N PRO A 422 -5.19 -9.25 -20.72
CA PRO A 422 -4.24 -10.11 -20.02
C PRO A 422 -3.00 -9.34 -19.56
N PHE A 423 -2.30 -9.84 -18.54
CA PHE A 423 -1.09 -9.19 -17.97
C PHE A 423 0.03 -8.88 -18.98
N TYR A 424 0.13 -9.64 -20.07
CA TYR A 424 1.15 -9.45 -21.12
C TYR A 424 0.72 -8.47 -22.22
N HIS A 425 -0.45 -7.85 -22.10
CA HIS A 425 -0.85 -6.77 -22.99
C HIS A 425 0.08 -5.55 -22.80
N PRO A 426 0.54 -4.86 -23.86
CA PRO A 426 1.46 -3.72 -23.75
C PRO A 426 1.05 -2.64 -22.74
N VAL A 427 -0.25 -2.34 -22.62
CA VAL A 427 -0.77 -1.39 -21.61
C VAL A 427 -0.57 -1.90 -20.18
N ASN A 428 -0.79 -3.20 -19.93
CA ASN A 428 -0.50 -3.81 -18.62
C ASN A 428 1.00 -3.81 -18.32
N VAL A 429 1.86 -4.00 -19.33
CA VAL A 429 3.32 -3.91 -19.16
C VAL A 429 3.73 -2.51 -18.73
N VAL A 430 3.15 -1.46 -19.33
CA VAL A 430 3.38 -0.07 -18.88
C VAL A 430 2.99 0.10 -17.42
N TYR A 431 1.82 -0.40 -17.02
CA TYR A 431 1.36 -0.38 -15.64
C TYR A 431 2.36 -1.06 -14.68
N TYR A 432 2.75 -2.31 -14.95
CA TYR A 432 3.72 -3.04 -14.11
C TYR A 432 5.10 -2.38 -14.09
N THR A 433 5.53 -1.76 -15.19
CA THR A 433 6.81 -1.03 -15.22
C THR A 433 6.75 0.24 -14.37
N GLY A 434 5.61 0.91 -14.31
CA GLY A 434 5.35 1.99 -13.34
C GLY A 434 5.43 1.51 -11.90
N LEU A 435 4.85 0.34 -11.58
CA LEU A 435 4.96 -0.28 -10.25
C LEU A 435 6.41 -0.62 -9.90
N LYS A 436 7.15 -1.24 -10.83
CA LYS A 436 8.58 -1.54 -10.67
C LYS A 436 9.34 -0.27 -10.30
N ARG A 437 9.08 0.84 -11.01
CA ARG A 437 9.75 2.12 -10.76
C ARG A 437 9.47 2.70 -9.37
N MET A 438 8.22 2.56 -8.88
CA MET A 438 7.86 2.95 -7.51
C MET A 438 8.57 2.10 -6.46
N TYR A 439 8.65 0.78 -6.66
CA TYR A 439 9.40 -0.10 -5.75
C TYR A 439 10.90 0.20 -5.73
N GLU A 440 11.52 0.43 -6.89
CA GLU A 440 12.93 0.80 -6.99
C GLU A 440 13.24 2.11 -6.24
N TYR A 441 12.32 3.07 -6.27
CA TYR A 441 12.45 4.30 -5.51
C TYR A 441 12.43 4.06 -4.01
N ILE A 442 11.47 3.28 -3.51
CA ILE A 442 11.34 2.95 -2.08
C ILE A 442 12.59 2.20 -1.62
N GLY A 443 13.03 1.18 -2.37
CA GLY A 443 14.24 0.41 -2.05
C GLY A 443 15.55 1.22 -2.12
N GLY A 444 15.54 2.38 -2.78
CA GLY A 444 16.67 3.31 -2.82
C GLY A 444 16.67 4.37 -1.71
N GLN A 445 15.62 4.47 -0.89
CA GLN A 445 15.59 5.40 0.23
C GLN A 445 16.50 4.92 1.36
N LYS A 446 17.21 5.86 1.98
CA LYS A 446 17.89 5.62 3.26
C LYS A 446 16.86 5.85 4.35
N LEU A 447 16.42 4.77 4.97
CA LEU A 447 15.44 4.81 6.04
C LEU A 447 16.14 5.13 7.37
N ASP A 448 15.51 5.95 8.20
CA ASP A 448 16.03 6.24 9.53
C ASP A 448 15.84 5.01 10.43
N GLN A 449 16.87 4.63 11.19
CA GLN A 449 16.87 3.41 11.97
C GLN A 449 15.83 3.43 13.10
N LYS A 450 15.48 4.61 13.63
CA LYS A 450 14.51 4.78 14.73
C LYS A 450 13.07 4.55 14.27
N ILE A 451 12.73 5.07 13.08
CA ILE A 451 11.37 5.04 12.53
C ILE A 451 11.22 4.13 11.31
N ARG A 452 12.20 3.28 11.04
CA ARG A 452 12.29 2.43 9.83
C ARG A 452 10.98 1.68 9.53
N ASN A 453 10.40 1.05 10.55
CA ASN A 453 9.17 0.26 10.39
C ASN A 453 7.97 1.14 10.01
N LEU A 454 7.90 2.34 10.58
CA LEU A 454 6.88 3.33 10.29
C LEU A 454 7.01 3.86 8.85
N GLU A 455 8.22 4.25 8.45
CA GLU A 455 8.49 4.70 7.08
C GLU A 455 8.14 3.61 6.04
N GLN A 456 8.55 2.36 6.28
CA GLN A 456 8.22 1.23 5.40
C GLN A 456 6.71 1.01 5.28
N THR A 457 6.00 1.09 6.40
CA THR A 457 4.54 0.93 6.44
C THR A 457 3.85 2.03 5.63
N ILE A 458 4.27 3.28 5.81
CA ILE A 458 3.74 4.43 5.06
C ILE A 458 4.03 4.31 3.56
N PHE A 459 5.27 3.99 3.16
CA PHE A 459 5.62 3.81 1.75
C PHE A 459 4.83 2.69 1.10
N TYR A 460 4.64 1.57 1.79
CA TYR A 460 3.85 0.45 1.28
C TYR A 460 2.38 0.83 1.11
N ALA A 461 1.80 1.53 2.08
CA ALA A 461 0.43 2.02 1.99
C ALA A 461 0.26 3.00 0.81
N LEU A 462 1.18 3.95 0.64
CA LEU A 462 1.18 4.87 -0.50
C LEU A 462 1.24 4.14 -1.84
N LEU A 463 2.12 3.13 -1.97
CA LEU A 463 2.24 2.33 -3.17
C LEU A 463 0.94 1.58 -3.47
N LYS A 464 0.32 0.96 -2.46
CA LYS A 464 -0.95 0.23 -2.61
C LYS A 464 -2.11 1.15 -3.04
N LYS A 465 -2.15 2.39 -2.55
CA LYS A 465 -3.15 3.36 -2.99
C LYS A 465 -2.88 3.83 -4.42
N GLN A 466 -1.62 4.10 -4.76
CA GLN A 466 -1.25 4.58 -6.10
C GLN A 466 -1.29 3.51 -7.19
N SER A 467 -1.13 2.25 -6.83
CA SER A 467 -1.20 1.14 -7.78
C SER A 467 -2.60 0.90 -8.35
N MET A 468 -3.63 1.58 -7.85
CA MET A 468 -4.97 1.54 -8.42
C MET A 468 -5.12 2.44 -9.66
N GLN A 469 -4.13 3.29 -9.96
CA GLN A 469 -4.10 4.07 -11.19
C GLN A 469 -3.69 3.20 -12.39
N PHE A 470 -4.52 3.19 -13.43
CA PHE A 470 -4.26 2.45 -14.66
C PHE A 470 -4.10 3.42 -15.86
N PRO A 471 -3.26 3.12 -16.86
CA PRO A 471 -2.91 4.09 -17.91
C PRO A 471 -4.05 4.52 -18.85
N ILE A 472 -5.14 3.77 -18.92
CA ILE A 472 -6.30 4.05 -19.78
C ILE A 472 -7.61 3.77 -19.01
N GLU A 473 -8.67 4.51 -19.32
CA GLU A 473 -9.98 4.31 -18.70
C GLU A 473 -10.97 3.59 -19.62
N PHE A 474 -10.80 3.69 -20.94
CA PHE A 474 -11.77 3.19 -21.91
C PHE A 474 -11.15 2.32 -23.00
N ILE A 475 -11.90 1.34 -23.49
CA ILE A 475 -11.52 0.52 -24.64
C ILE A 475 -12.71 0.35 -25.59
N SER A 476 -12.43 0.38 -26.89
CA SER A 476 -13.44 0.18 -27.93
C SER A 476 -13.44 -1.25 -28.45
N GLY A 477 -14.61 -1.89 -28.51
CA GLY A 477 -14.75 -3.25 -29.07
C GLY A 477 -16.15 -3.51 -29.60
N ASN A 478 -16.26 -4.19 -30.75
CA ASN A 478 -17.56 -4.52 -31.38
C ASN A 478 -18.51 -3.31 -31.51
N ASN A 479 -17.98 -2.13 -31.87
CA ASN A 479 -18.72 -0.85 -31.96
C ASN A 479 -19.38 -0.40 -30.63
N ARG A 480 -18.87 -0.86 -29.50
CA ARG A 480 -19.25 -0.41 -28.15
C ARG A 480 -18.04 0.13 -27.40
N LEU A 481 -18.33 0.93 -26.38
CA LEU A 481 -17.34 1.46 -25.45
C LEU A 481 -17.40 0.64 -24.15
N TYR A 482 -16.25 0.26 -23.63
CA TYR A 482 -16.13 -0.42 -22.34
C TYR A 482 -15.25 0.44 -21.43
N ALA A 483 -15.65 0.58 -20.18
CA ALA A 483 -14.97 1.37 -19.16
C ALA A 483 -14.27 0.45 -18.15
N LEU A 484 -13.12 0.89 -17.64
CA LEU A 484 -12.28 0.16 -16.71
C LEU A 484 -13.03 -0.19 -15.43
N ASP A 485 -13.01 -1.47 -15.05
CA ASP A 485 -13.40 -1.89 -13.71
C ASP A 485 -12.19 -1.81 -12.76
N TYR A 486 -12.11 -0.71 -12.01
CA TYR A 486 -11.02 -0.44 -11.06
C TYR A 486 -10.82 -1.53 -10.01
N THR A 487 -11.83 -2.35 -9.71
CA THR A 487 -11.69 -3.46 -8.76
C THR A 487 -10.86 -4.63 -9.30
N THR A 488 -10.41 -4.55 -10.56
CA THR A 488 -9.62 -5.58 -11.23
C THR A 488 -8.18 -5.18 -11.52
N VAL A 489 -7.80 -3.93 -11.27
CA VAL A 489 -6.46 -3.40 -11.55
C VAL A 489 -5.39 -4.09 -10.70
N TRP A 490 -5.64 -4.27 -9.40
CA TRP A 490 -4.66 -4.83 -8.46
C TRP A 490 -4.80 -6.35 -8.26
N ASN A 491 -3.68 -7.09 -8.39
CA ASN A 491 -3.51 -8.49 -7.98
C ASN A 491 -4.52 -9.52 -8.54
N LYS A 492 -4.92 -9.38 -9.83
CA LYS A 492 -5.84 -10.33 -10.50
C LYS A 492 -5.31 -10.99 -11.79
N GLY A 493 -4.09 -10.70 -12.23
CA GLY A 493 -3.52 -11.28 -13.46
C GLY A 493 -4.17 -10.86 -14.78
N LYS A 494 -5.29 -10.14 -14.72
CA LYS A 494 -6.03 -9.53 -15.83
C LYS A 494 -6.75 -8.28 -15.35
N VAL A 495 -6.94 -7.33 -16.26
CA VAL A 495 -7.73 -6.11 -16.04
C VAL A 495 -9.00 -6.23 -16.87
N GLU A 496 -10.15 -5.92 -16.28
CA GLU A 496 -11.46 -6.03 -16.92
C GLU A 496 -12.03 -4.66 -17.25
N PHE A 497 -12.63 -4.56 -18.43
CA PHE A 497 -13.41 -3.42 -18.90
C PHE A 497 -14.85 -3.88 -19.12
N THR A 498 -15.83 -3.15 -18.60
CA THR A 498 -17.25 -3.52 -18.64
C THR A 498 -17.98 -2.56 -19.58
N ASP A 499 -19.04 -3.02 -20.26
CA ASP A 499 -19.80 -2.17 -21.20
C ASP A 499 -20.18 -0.84 -20.52
N ALA A 500 -19.79 0.30 -21.12
CA ALA A 500 -19.95 1.62 -20.51
C ALA A 500 -21.42 2.02 -20.34
N ARG A 501 -22.34 1.35 -21.06
CA ARG A 501 -23.79 1.51 -20.90
C ARG A 501 -24.36 0.64 -19.76
N ALA A 502 -23.59 -0.32 -19.26
CA ALA A 502 -23.94 -1.03 -18.03
C ALA A 502 -23.62 -0.14 -16.81
N GLU A 503 -24.10 -0.51 -15.63
CA GLU A 503 -23.81 0.19 -14.36
C GLU A 503 -22.33 0.05 -13.99
N VAL A 504 -21.46 0.85 -14.59
CA VAL A 504 -20.01 0.83 -14.36
C VAL A 504 -19.67 1.69 -13.15
N THR A 505 -18.87 1.13 -12.24
CA THR A 505 -18.22 1.89 -11.16
C THR A 505 -16.94 2.55 -11.66
N TYR A 506 -16.84 3.87 -11.56
CA TYR A 506 -15.70 4.65 -12.06
C TYR A 506 -14.57 4.87 -11.02
N SER A 507 -14.81 4.48 -9.77
CA SER A 507 -13.78 4.40 -8.74
C SER A 507 -14.05 3.27 -7.73
N ALA A 508 -12.99 2.66 -7.20
CA ALA A 508 -13.11 1.59 -6.21
C ALA A 508 -13.31 2.21 -4.81
N LEU A 509 -14.57 2.49 -4.46
CA LEU A 509 -14.98 3.09 -3.18
C LEU A 509 -15.49 2.03 -2.21
N ASP A 510 -15.25 2.25 -0.93
CA ASP A 510 -15.65 1.40 0.19
C ASP A 510 -16.23 2.21 1.37
N PHE A 511 -16.47 1.56 2.51
CA PHE A 511 -17.14 2.17 3.65
C PHE A 511 -16.32 3.28 4.33
N ARG A 512 -14.98 3.28 4.21
CA ARG A 512 -14.11 4.29 4.86
C ARG A 512 -14.42 5.70 4.35
N VAL A 513 -14.74 5.81 3.06
CA VAL A 513 -15.08 7.10 2.44
C VAL A 513 -16.41 7.66 2.98
N ILE A 514 -17.36 6.78 3.34
CA ILE A 514 -18.73 7.17 3.71
C ILE A 514 -19.02 7.09 5.21
N GLU A 515 -18.12 6.49 5.99
CA GLU A 515 -18.28 6.27 7.42
C GLU A 515 -18.67 7.56 8.16
N LYS A 516 -17.93 8.65 7.95
CA LYS A 516 -18.22 9.97 8.55
C LYS A 516 -19.60 10.52 8.18
N GLN A 517 -20.10 10.18 6.99
CA GLN A 517 -21.43 10.62 6.55
C GLN A 517 -22.54 9.86 7.27
N ILE A 518 -22.32 8.56 7.50
CA ILE A 518 -23.23 7.70 8.25
C ILE A 518 -23.25 8.14 9.72
N THR A 519 -22.09 8.25 10.37
CA THR A 519 -22.00 8.64 11.79
C THR A 519 -22.47 10.08 12.01
N GLY A 520 -22.21 10.99 11.07
CA GLY A 520 -22.75 12.36 11.07
C GLY A 520 -24.26 12.39 10.96
N TYR A 521 -24.86 11.58 10.07
CA TYR A 521 -26.32 11.45 9.97
C TYR A 521 -26.95 10.96 11.28
N LEU A 522 -26.38 9.91 11.88
CA LEU A 522 -26.84 9.36 13.16
C LEU A 522 -26.71 10.37 14.30
N SER A 523 -25.64 11.17 14.30
CA SER A 523 -25.41 12.20 15.32
C SER A 523 -26.46 13.30 15.27
N ARG A 524 -26.91 13.69 14.07
CA ARG A 524 -28.00 14.67 13.87
C ARG A 524 -29.39 14.09 14.15
N ASN A 525 -29.55 12.77 14.06
CA ASN A 525 -30.82 12.07 14.26
C ASN A 525 -30.79 11.12 15.47
N PRO A 526 -30.52 11.62 16.70
CA PRO A 526 -30.25 10.77 17.85
C PRO A 526 -31.45 9.94 18.31
N LEU A 527 -32.67 10.29 17.90
CA LEU A 527 -33.92 9.63 18.30
C LEU A 527 -34.52 8.71 17.23
N ALA A 528 -33.82 8.47 16.13
CA ALA A 528 -34.32 7.62 15.06
C ALA A 528 -34.23 6.13 15.45
N THR A 529 -35.40 5.50 15.63
CA THR A 529 -35.52 4.12 16.10
C THR A 529 -35.22 3.08 15.02
N GLU A 530 -35.54 3.36 13.76
CA GLU A 530 -35.17 2.51 12.62
C GLU A 530 -34.72 3.41 11.47
N ILE A 531 -33.56 3.11 10.90
CA ILE A 531 -32.90 3.92 9.87
C ILE A 531 -32.55 3.01 8.71
N THR A 532 -32.92 3.41 7.49
CA THR A 532 -32.57 2.68 6.26
C THR A 532 -31.57 3.47 5.45
N ILE A 533 -30.40 2.86 5.21
CA ILE A 533 -29.29 3.41 4.43
C ILE A 533 -29.16 2.60 3.14
N ALA A 534 -29.50 3.20 1.99
CA ALA A 534 -29.30 2.59 0.69
C ALA A 534 -27.91 2.92 0.14
N LEU A 535 -27.15 1.89 -0.26
CA LEU A 535 -25.82 1.97 -0.84
C LEU A 535 -25.89 1.51 -2.30
N VAL A 536 -25.76 2.46 -3.22
CA VAL A 536 -25.91 2.23 -4.67
C VAL A 536 -24.53 2.11 -5.32
N GLU A 537 -24.28 0.98 -5.97
CA GLU A 537 -23.05 0.61 -6.68
C GLU A 537 -21.75 0.67 -5.84
N ILE A 538 -21.85 0.51 -4.51
CA ILE A 538 -20.65 0.30 -3.69
C ILE A 538 -19.91 -0.95 -4.16
N SER A 539 -18.59 -0.85 -4.27
CA SER A 539 -17.76 -1.84 -4.96
C SER A 539 -17.01 -2.79 -4.03
N ASN A 540 -16.88 -2.40 -2.75
CA ASN A 540 -16.13 -3.12 -1.74
C ASN A 540 -16.68 -2.81 -0.33
N LEU A 541 -16.62 -3.77 0.58
CA LEU A 541 -17.09 -3.63 1.97
C LEU A 541 -15.97 -3.28 2.98
N ASN A 542 -14.75 -2.99 2.53
CA ASN A 542 -13.66 -2.58 3.43
C ASN A 542 -14.07 -1.39 4.30
N GLY A 543 -13.69 -1.40 5.59
CA GLY A 543 -14.08 -0.36 6.56
C GLY A 543 -15.47 -0.58 7.17
N LEU A 544 -16.22 -1.59 6.72
CA LEU A 544 -17.54 -1.88 7.25
C LEU A 544 -17.53 -2.27 8.74
N PRO A 545 -16.61 -3.12 9.25
CA PRO A 545 -16.61 -3.47 10.68
C PRO A 545 -16.35 -2.26 11.56
N GLN A 546 -15.41 -1.39 11.18
CA GLN A 546 -15.13 -0.13 11.88
C GLN A 546 -16.36 0.77 11.90
N THR A 547 -17.07 0.87 10.77
CA THR A 547 -18.32 1.63 10.67
C THR A 547 -19.38 1.04 11.61
N VAL A 548 -19.55 -0.29 11.62
CA VAL A 548 -20.51 -0.98 12.50
C VAL A 548 -20.14 -0.81 13.96
N GLU A 549 -18.88 -0.96 14.34
CA GLU A 549 -18.42 -0.74 15.71
C GLU A 549 -18.73 0.67 16.19
N LYS A 550 -18.49 1.70 15.36
CA LYS A 550 -18.85 3.10 15.68
C LYS A 550 -20.36 3.27 15.86
N ILE A 551 -21.19 2.66 15.02
CA ILE A 551 -22.66 2.66 15.17
C ILE A 551 -23.07 2.00 16.48
N LEU A 552 -22.49 0.84 16.81
CA LEU A 552 -22.78 0.12 18.04
C LEU A 552 -22.36 0.92 19.27
N HIS A 553 -21.17 1.52 19.24
CA HIS A 553 -20.69 2.43 20.28
C HIS A 553 -21.64 3.61 20.49
N MET A 554 -22.04 4.31 19.42
CA MET A 554 -23.05 5.37 19.50
C MET A 554 -24.34 4.86 20.13
N SER A 555 -24.83 3.70 19.73
CA SER A 555 -26.06 3.10 20.25
C SER A 555 -26.02 2.70 21.73
N ARG A 556 -24.83 2.69 22.36
CA ARG A 556 -24.61 2.41 23.78
C ARG A 556 -24.50 3.70 24.61
N MET A 557 -24.35 4.87 23.99
CA MET A 557 -24.28 6.14 24.71
C MET A 557 -25.69 6.64 25.07
N ASP A 558 -25.85 7.19 26.27
CA ASP A 558 -27.16 7.67 26.79
C ASP A 558 -27.83 8.74 25.91
N ARG A 559 -27.06 9.44 25.07
CA ARG A 559 -27.55 10.51 24.19
C ARG A 559 -28.22 10.01 22.90
N TYR A 560 -28.10 8.73 22.57
CA TYR A 560 -28.63 8.14 21.32
C TYR A 560 -29.61 7.00 21.60
N ASN A 561 -30.75 7.00 20.91
CA ASN A 561 -31.77 5.95 20.94
C ASN A 561 -31.88 5.25 19.58
N ILE A 562 -30.75 4.78 19.06
CA ILE A 562 -30.66 4.07 17.78
C ILE A 562 -31.12 2.62 18.00
N GLY A 563 -32.31 2.30 17.48
CA GLY A 563 -32.90 0.97 17.60
C GLY A 563 -32.34 -0.01 16.57
N ARG A 564 -32.45 0.31 15.27
CA ARG A 564 -31.97 -0.51 14.16
C ARG A 564 -31.46 0.31 12.97
N VAL A 565 -30.37 -0.12 12.36
CA VAL A 565 -29.82 0.41 11.10
C VAL A 565 -29.85 -0.69 10.03
N ASN A 566 -30.59 -0.45 8.96
CA ASN A 566 -30.70 -1.35 7.81
C ASN A 566 -29.84 -0.83 6.66
N PHE A 567 -28.79 -1.55 6.27
CA PHE A 567 -28.04 -1.30 5.05
C PHE A 567 -28.67 -2.06 3.88
N TRP A 568 -29.16 -1.32 2.88
CA TRP A 568 -29.63 -1.86 1.61
C TRP A 568 -28.52 -1.74 0.57
N ILE A 569 -27.90 -2.86 0.22
CA ILE A 569 -26.82 -2.90 -0.76
C ILE A 569 -27.43 -3.18 -2.14
N LEU A 570 -27.32 -2.19 -3.03
CA LEU A 570 -27.81 -2.22 -4.40
C LEU A 570 -26.59 -2.15 -5.32
N SER A 571 -26.04 -3.29 -5.72
CA SER A 571 -24.78 -3.33 -6.47
C SER A 571 -24.81 -4.37 -7.59
N SER A 572 -24.21 -4.02 -8.72
CA SER A 572 -23.94 -4.95 -9.81
C SER A 572 -23.07 -6.13 -9.41
N LYS A 573 -22.32 -6.01 -8.32
CA LYS A 573 -21.42 -7.02 -7.74
C LYS A 573 -22.02 -7.74 -6.54
N GLU A 574 -23.36 -7.81 -6.45
CA GLU A 574 -24.10 -8.40 -5.33
C GLU A 574 -23.53 -9.74 -4.84
N GLU A 575 -23.24 -10.70 -5.74
CA GLU A 575 -22.71 -12.02 -5.36
C GLU A 575 -21.30 -11.96 -4.76
N LEU A 576 -20.46 -11.03 -5.23
CA LEU A 576 -19.13 -10.80 -4.66
C LEU A 576 -19.26 -10.19 -3.25
N LEU A 577 -20.14 -9.20 -3.09
CA LEU A 577 -20.35 -8.50 -1.81
C LEU A 577 -21.01 -9.40 -0.76
N LYS A 578 -21.99 -10.24 -1.13
CA LYS A 578 -22.58 -11.25 -0.24
C LYS A 578 -21.52 -12.16 0.38
N LYS A 579 -20.54 -12.52 -0.45
CA LYS A 579 -19.42 -13.37 -0.08
C LYS A 579 -18.39 -12.65 0.79
N GLN A 580 -18.07 -11.38 0.51
CA GLN A 580 -17.27 -10.55 1.42
C GLN A 580 -17.97 -10.42 2.77
N LEU A 581 -19.25 -10.08 2.78
CA LEU A 581 -20.05 -9.97 4.00
C LEU A 581 -20.09 -11.29 4.79
N SER A 582 -20.19 -12.43 4.09
CA SER A 582 -20.15 -13.75 4.73
C SER A 582 -18.80 -14.07 5.36
N GLN A 583 -17.69 -13.50 4.86
CA GLN A 583 -16.36 -13.67 5.45
C GLN A 583 -16.20 -12.81 6.70
N MET A 584 -16.83 -11.63 6.71
CA MET A 584 -16.82 -10.67 7.81
C MET A 584 -17.88 -10.98 8.88
N TRP A 585 -18.70 -12.01 8.67
CA TRP A 585 -19.88 -12.29 9.48
C TRP A 585 -19.55 -12.58 10.96
N ASP A 586 -18.40 -13.22 11.20
CA ASP A 586 -17.91 -13.51 12.55
C ASP A 586 -17.47 -12.23 13.29
N THR A 587 -16.92 -11.25 12.58
CA THR A 587 -16.52 -9.93 13.10
C THR A 587 -17.73 -9.02 13.34
N LEU A 588 -18.73 -9.08 12.45
CA LEU A 588 -19.90 -8.20 12.47
C LEU A 588 -20.97 -8.65 13.49
N GLY A 589 -20.97 -9.93 13.89
CA GLY A 589 -21.78 -10.47 14.98
C GLY A 589 -23.30 -10.45 14.72
N THR A 590 -24.03 -11.34 15.41
CA THR A 590 -25.50 -11.51 15.31
C THR A 590 -26.32 -10.38 15.97
N GLU A 591 -25.82 -9.14 16.02
CA GLU A 591 -26.52 -8.06 16.73
C GLU A 591 -27.76 -7.60 15.95
N GLU A 592 -28.96 -7.68 16.55
CA GLU A 592 -30.24 -7.26 15.93
C GLU A 592 -30.28 -5.78 15.49
N LYS A 593 -29.28 -4.99 15.89
CA LYS A 593 -29.17 -3.55 15.63
C LYS A 593 -28.71 -3.21 14.22
N VAL A 594 -27.89 -4.02 13.56
CA VAL A 594 -27.43 -3.74 12.18
C VAL A 594 -27.86 -4.87 11.26
N ARG A 595 -28.49 -4.54 10.12
CA ARG A 595 -28.98 -5.54 9.16
C ARG A 595 -28.57 -5.19 7.75
N PHE A 596 -28.05 -6.18 7.04
CA PHE A 596 -27.76 -6.08 5.61
C PHE A 596 -28.87 -6.71 4.79
N ARG A 597 -29.30 -6.04 3.73
CA ARG A 597 -30.22 -6.57 2.72
C ARG A 597 -29.66 -6.28 1.34
N PHE A 598 -29.63 -7.30 0.49
CA PHE A 598 -29.34 -7.14 -0.92
C PHE A 598 -30.65 -7.05 -1.69
N GLY A 599 -30.79 -6.02 -2.51
CA GLY A 599 -32.10 -5.64 -3.06
C GLY A 599 -32.06 -5.10 -4.48
N ARG A 600 -30.96 -5.26 -5.24
CA ARG A 600 -30.81 -4.67 -6.58
C ARG A 600 -32.05 -4.91 -7.45
N ASN A 601 -32.52 -6.15 -7.50
CA ASN A 601 -33.65 -6.56 -8.33
C ASN A 601 -34.98 -5.86 -8.00
N GLN A 602 -35.15 -5.31 -6.79
CA GLN A 602 -36.36 -4.56 -6.41
C GLN A 602 -36.42 -3.18 -7.08
N PHE A 603 -35.26 -2.58 -7.33
CA PHE A 603 -35.14 -1.21 -7.83
C PHE A 603 -34.59 -1.13 -9.26
N TYR A 604 -34.44 -2.26 -9.94
CA TYR A 604 -33.78 -2.35 -11.23
C TYR A 604 -34.75 -2.78 -12.33
N GLY A 605 -34.85 -1.98 -13.40
CA GLY A 605 -35.74 -2.22 -14.54
C GLY A 605 -35.04 -2.18 -15.89
N GLU A 606 -35.80 -2.12 -16.98
CA GLU A 606 -35.27 -2.10 -18.35
C GLU A 606 -34.40 -0.87 -18.68
N LYS A 607 -34.55 0.22 -17.92
CA LYS A 607 -33.82 1.49 -18.10
C LYS A 607 -32.74 1.73 -17.04
N GLY A 608 -32.37 0.72 -16.26
CA GLY A 608 -31.45 0.83 -15.13
C GLY A 608 -32.16 1.01 -13.78
N TYR A 609 -31.48 1.61 -12.81
CA TYR A 609 -32.02 1.84 -11.46
C TYR A 609 -33.14 2.89 -11.43
N ASP A 610 -34.23 2.59 -10.71
CA ASP A 610 -35.24 3.57 -10.31
C ASP A 610 -34.71 4.37 -9.11
N VAL A 611 -33.90 5.38 -9.41
CA VAL A 611 -33.32 6.32 -8.44
C VAL A 611 -34.40 6.96 -7.56
N ARG A 612 -35.62 7.15 -8.09
CA ARG A 612 -36.72 7.77 -7.34
C ARG A 612 -37.28 6.83 -6.28
N ALA A 613 -37.52 5.57 -6.65
CA ALA A 613 -37.97 4.57 -5.70
C ALA A 613 -36.95 4.34 -4.58
N ILE A 614 -35.65 4.30 -4.90
CA ILE A 614 -34.57 4.12 -3.92
C ILE A 614 -34.59 5.24 -2.87
N ILE A 615 -34.59 6.51 -3.32
CA ILE A 615 -34.57 7.68 -2.42
C ILE A 615 -35.86 7.78 -1.59
N ALA A 616 -37.00 7.39 -2.16
CA ALA A 616 -38.27 7.41 -1.43
C ALA A 616 -38.29 6.44 -0.24
N GLU A 617 -37.73 5.24 -0.42
CA GLU A 617 -37.76 4.17 0.59
C GLU A 617 -36.61 4.24 1.62
N ALA A 618 -35.55 4.99 1.35
CA ALA A 618 -34.41 5.15 2.27
C ALA A 618 -34.46 6.47 3.05
N ASP A 619 -33.87 6.47 4.24
CA ASP A 619 -33.64 7.69 5.04
C ASP A 619 -32.35 8.39 4.58
N MET A 620 -31.33 7.58 4.29
CA MET A 620 -30.08 8.00 3.69
C MET A 620 -29.79 7.20 2.42
N THR A 621 -29.43 7.86 1.32
CA THR A 621 -29.00 7.20 0.08
C THR A 621 -27.59 7.63 -0.27
N VAL A 622 -26.70 6.67 -0.45
CA VAL A 622 -25.31 6.89 -0.90
C VAL A 622 -25.18 6.38 -2.32
N PHE A 623 -24.90 7.29 -3.26
CA PHE A 623 -24.54 6.95 -4.62
C PHE A 623 -23.02 6.92 -4.76
N ALA A 624 -22.47 5.73 -5.00
CA ALA A 624 -21.09 5.59 -5.40
C ALA A 624 -20.88 6.16 -6.81
N ASP A 625 -19.64 6.54 -7.09
CA ASP A 625 -19.19 7.09 -8.36
C ASP A 625 -19.37 6.07 -9.50
N SER A 626 -20.49 6.19 -10.20
CA SER A 626 -20.98 5.18 -11.15
C SER A 626 -21.85 5.81 -12.24
N SER A 627 -22.08 5.08 -13.33
CA SER A 627 -22.91 5.54 -14.45
C SER A 627 -24.37 5.85 -14.07
N VAL A 628 -24.83 5.49 -12.87
CA VAL A 628 -26.13 5.88 -12.32
C VAL A 628 -26.26 7.40 -12.14
N LEU A 629 -25.15 8.08 -11.83
CA LEU A 629 -25.13 9.52 -11.53
C LEU A 629 -24.92 10.42 -12.75
N TYR A 630 -24.34 9.89 -13.82
CA TYR A 630 -23.78 10.68 -14.90
C TYR A 630 -24.45 10.41 -16.25
N TYR A 631 -24.28 11.34 -17.18
CA TYR A 631 -24.58 11.06 -18.59
C TYR A 631 -23.61 10.04 -19.18
N GLU A 632 -24.02 9.42 -20.29
CA GLU A 632 -23.12 8.56 -21.08
C GLU A 632 -21.85 9.33 -21.48
N SER A 633 -20.70 8.66 -21.43
CA SER A 633 -19.41 9.26 -21.76
C SER A 633 -19.38 9.78 -23.20
N ARG A 634 -18.78 10.95 -23.42
CA ARG A 634 -18.63 11.57 -24.74
C ARG A 634 -17.20 12.02 -25.00
N MET A 635 -16.83 12.12 -26.27
CA MET A 635 -15.52 12.63 -26.66
C MET A 635 -15.49 14.16 -26.59
N GLU A 636 -14.47 14.72 -25.94
CA GLU A 636 -14.18 16.15 -25.97
C GLU A 636 -12.78 16.42 -26.53
N GLN A 637 -12.64 17.54 -27.24
CA GLN A 637 -11.39 17.96 -27.84
C GLN A 637 -10.50 18.63 -26.79
N LEU A 638 -9.25 18.20 -26.68
CA LEU A 638 -8.24 18.83 -25.84
C LEU A 638 -7.78 20.15 -26.49
N ARG A 639 -8.17 21.29 -25.92
CA ARG A 639 -7.90 22.63 -26.48
C ARG A 639 -6.61 23.28 -25.99
N GLU A 640 -6.10 22.90 -24.82
CA GLU A 640 -4.89 23.47 -24.22
C GLU A 640 -3.68 22.54 -24.39
N GLY A 641 -2.47 23.09 -24.52
CA GLY A 641 -1.22 22.28 -24.51
C GLY A 641 -0.97 21.37 -25.73
N ALA A 642 -1.77 21.48 -26.80
CA ALA A 642 -1.73 20.56 -27.94
C ALA A 642 -0.37 20.48 -28.67
N ASN A 643 0.39 21.57 -28.76
CA ASN A 643 1.68 21.58 -29.49
C ASN A 643 2.79 20.81 -28.75
N PRO A 644 3.08 21.08 -27.44
CA PRO A 644 4.00 20.25 -26.66
C PRO A 644 3.58 18.77 -26.59
N LEU A 645 2.29 18.50 -26.42
CA LEU A 645 1.74 17.15 -26.38
C LEU A 645 1.99 16.40 -27.69
N ARG A 646 1.80 17.07 -28.83
CA ARG A 646 2.05 16.48 -30.15
C ARG A 646 3.48 15.97 -30.27
N ASN A 647 4.48 16.76 -29.86
CA ASN A 647 5.87 16.33 -29.96
C ASN A 647 6.14 15.07 -29.12
N ARG A 648 5.59 15.00 -27.91
CA ARG A 648 5.74 13.81 -27.03
C ARG A 648 5.02 12.57 -27.56
N LEU A 649 3.92 12.75 -28.27
CA LEU A 649 3.15 11.63 -28.84
C LEU A 649 3.65 11.14 -30.20
N MET A 650 4.29 12.00 -31.00
CA MET A 650 4.79 11.66 -32.34
C MET A 650 6.13 10.89 -32.29
N GLU A 651 6.92 11.06 -31.22
CA GLU A 651 8.19 10.36 -30.98
C GLU A 651 8.11 9.58 -29.67
N ILE A 652 7.11 8.71 -29.54
CA ILE A 652 6.82 8.06 -28.25
C ILE A 652 7.98 7.19 -27.76
N ASN A 653 8.47 7.50 -26.56
CA ASN A 653 9.42 6.70 -25.81
C ASN A 653 8.76 6.25 -24.51
N ILE A 654 8.55 4.94 -24.36
CA ILE A 654 7.82 4.41 -23.21
C ILE A 654 8.57 4.60 -21.90
N ARG A 655 9.91 4.60 -21.90
CA ARG A 655 10.68 4.94 -20.70
C ARG A 655 10.42 6.37 -20.28
N GLU A 656 10.43 7.31 -21.22
CA GLU A 656 10.15 8.72 -20.93
C GLU A 656 8.70 8.94 -20.48
N GLN A 657 7.73 8.21 -21.05
CA GLN A 657 6.33 8.27 -20.61
C GLN A 657 6.13 7.69 -19.20
N ILE A 658 6.86 6.62 -18.85
CA ILE A 658 6.85 6.05 -17.50
C ILE A 658 7.54 7.00 -16.50
N GLU A 659 8.69 7.59 -16.86
CA GLU A 659 9.33 8.60 -16.01
C GLU A 659 8.45 9.85 -15.86
N HIS A 660 7.78 10.29 -16.94
CA HIS A 660 6.85 11.41 -16.88
C HIS A 660 5.67 11.09 -15.96
N TYR A 661 5.05 9.91 -16.10
CA TYR A 661 4.02 9.46 -15.18
C TYR A 661 4.53 9.39 -13.73
N TYR A 662 5.73 8.85 -13.53
CA TYR A 662 6.35 8.75 -12.21
C TYR A 662 6.66 10.11 -11.59
N ILE A 663 7.06 11.11 -12.39
CA ILE A 663 7.38 12.45 -11.89
C ILE A 663 6.10 13.28 -11.72
N TYR A 664 5.16 13.18 -12.67
CA TYR A 664 4.04 14.10 -12.81
C TYR A 664 2.68 13.54 -12.38
N GLY A 665 2.53 12.22 -12.28
CA GLY A 665 1.26 11.55 -12.04
C GLY A 665 0.34 11.51 -13.28
N GLU A 666 0.85 11.94 -14.44
CA GLU A 666 0.11 12.07 -15.69
C GLU A 666 0.85 11.35 -16.83
N SER A 667 0.11 10.62 -17.66
CA SER A 667 0.63 9.95 -18.85
C SER A 667 -0.08 10.45 -20.10
N ASP A 668 0.67 10.72 -21.16
CA ASP A 668 0.07 11.09 -22.45
C ASP A 668 -0.59 9.86 -23.14
N ILE A 669 -0.37 8.64 -22.62
CA ILE A 669 -0.88 7.37 -23.19
C ILE A 669 -2.41 7.37 -23.30
N ALA A 670 -3.12 7.86 -22.29
CA ALA A 670 -4.59 7.96 -22.33
C ALA A 670 -5.06 8.83 -23.50
N VAL A 671 -4.39 9.96 -23.75
CA VAL A 671 -4.76 10.87 -24.85
C VAL A 671 -4.43 10.27 -26.21
N LEU A 672 -3.28 9.59 -26.37
CA LEU A 672 -2.96 8.85 -27.59
C LEU A 672 -4.03 7.81 -27.90
N TRP A 673 -4.39 7.03 -26.89
CA TRP A 673 -5.36 5.95 -26.98
C TRP A 673 -6.74 6.48 -27.41
N ASP A 674 -7.29 7.44 -26.67
CA ASP A 674 -8.61 8.01 -26.95
C ASP A 674 -8.66 8.75 -28.29
N THR A 675 -7.58 9.44 -28.68
CA THR A 675 -7.49 10.13 -29.97
C THR A 675 -7.57 9.15 -31.14
N LEU A 676 -6.93 7.98 -31.04
CA LEU A 676 -7.01 6.94 -32.08
C LEU A 676 -8.42 6.33 -32.15
N GLN A 677 -9.07 6.11 -31.01
CA GLN A 677 -10.49 5.70 -30.99
C GLN A 677 -11.39 6.73 -31.65
N HIS A 678 -11.12 8.02 -31.44
CA HIS A 678 -11.85 9.10 -32.11
C HIS A 678 -11.66 9.06 -33.62
N ALA A 679 -10.42 8.90 -34.09
CA ALA A 679 -10.09 8.86 -35.52
C ALA A 679 -10.77 7.70 -36.26
N GLU A 680 -11.05 6.59 -35.57
CA GLU A 680 -11.83 5.49 -36.13
C GLU A 680 -13.35 5.81 -36.26
N ARG A 681 -13.85 6.78 -35.49
CA ARG A 681 -15.29 7.14 -35.41
C ARG A 681 -15.62 8.47 -36.11
N SER A 682 -14.63 9.34 -36.29
CA SER A 682 -14.80 10.73 -36.72
C SER A 682 -13.63 11.18 -37.60
N ARG A 683 -13.87 12.21 -38.42
CA ARG A 683 -12.83 12.86 -39.26
C ARG A 683 -12.29 14.13 -38.63
N GLU A 684 -12.68 14.44 -37.40
CA GLU A 684 -12.28 15.67 -36.74
C GLU A 684 -10.81 15.63 -36.30
N GLU A 685 -10.06 16.66 -36.67
CA GLU A 685 -8.64 16.78 -36.34
C GLU A 685 -8.45 17.27 -34.89
N GLY A 686 -7.36 16.86 -34.25
CA GLY A 686 -6.98 17.30 -32.90
C GLY A 686 -6.73 16.14 -31.96
N PHE A 687 -6.47 16.47 -30.70
CA PHE A 687 -6.38 15.50 -29.62
C PHE A 687 -7.72 15.41 -28.90
N TRP A 688 -8.10 14.19 -28.54
CA TRP A 688 -9.39 13.88 -27.96
C TRP A 688 -9.23 12.99 -26.75
N PHE A 689 -10.16 13.12 -25.82
CA PHE A 689 -10.26 12.28 -24.64
C PHE A 689 -11.73 11.99 -24.33
N TRP A 690 -11.99 10.87 -23.68
CA TRP A 690 -13.32 10.60 -23.13
C TRP A 690 -13.55 11.52 -21.94
N LYS A 691 -14.51 12.42 -22.06
CA LYS A 691 -15.09 13.08 -20.89
C LYS A 691 -16.14 12.15 -20.31
N SER A 692 -15.78 11.58 -19.18
CA SER A 692 -16.66 10.82 -18.32
C SER A 692 -17.23 11.74 -17.23
N GLN A 693 -18.33 11.33 -16.61
CA GLN A 693 -18.77 11.86 -15.31
C GLN A 693 -19.39 13.27 -15.27
N GLU A 694 -20.06 13.75 -16.33
CA GLU A 694 -20.96 14.92 -16.24
C GLU A 694 -22.26 14.52 -15.55
N ILE A 695 -22.61 15.14 -14.42
CA ILE A 695 -23.77 14.75 -13.62
C ILE A 695 -25.06 14.86 -14.42
N ASN A 696 -25.89 13.83 -14.35
CA ASN A 696 -27.18 13.83 -15.03
C ASN A 696 -28.08 14.88 -14.39
N GLY A 697 -28.45 15.90 -15.15
CA GLY A 697 -29.25 17.02 -14.68
C GLY A 697 -30.64 16.61 -14.18
N GLU A 698 -31.23 15.53 -14.73
CA GLU A 698 -32.50 14.98 -14.25
C GLU A 698 -32.34 14.32 -12.87
N VAL A 699 -31.23 13.60 -12.65
CA VAL A 699 -30.90 12.99 -11.36
C VAL A 699 -30.64 14.07 -10.32
N LEU A 700 -29.83 15.07 -10.63
CA LEU A 700 -29.54 16.19 -9.73
C LEU A 700 -30.80 17.00 -9.39
N ALA A 701 -31.66 17.28 -10.37
CA ALA A 701 -32.93 17.96 -10.12
C ALA A 701 -33.82 17.17 -9.14
N TYR A 702 -33.84 15.84 -9.29
CA TYR A 702 -34.59 14.97 -8.38
C TYR A 702 -34.00 14.92 -6.97
N ILE A 703 -32.68 14.82 -6.82
CA ILE A 703 -31.99 14.89 -5.52
C ILE A 703 -32.38 16.19 -4.79
N ASN A 704 -32.27 17.33 -5.49
CA ASN A 704 -32.63 18.63 -4.93
C ASN A 704 -34.11 18.70 -4.52
N GLN A 705 -35.01 18.14 -5.33
CA GLN A 705 -36.43 18.08 -5.01
C GLN A 705 -36.67 17.24 -3.74
N ALA A 706 -36.16 16.01 -3.70
CA ALA A 706 -36.36 15.08 -2.59
C ALA A 706 -35.87 15.64 -1.25
N VAL A 707 -34.69 16.25 -1.23
CA VAL A 707 -34.10 16.87 -0.03
C VAL A 707 -34.89 18.09 0.43
N SER A 708 -35.46 18.85 -0.51
CA SER A 708 -36.30 20.01 -0.16
C SER A 708 -37.64 19.60 0.48
N GLU A 709 -38.23 18.50 0.01
CA GLU A 709 -39.56 18.02 0.41
C GLU A 709 -39.53 17.16 1.69
N LYS A 710 -38.54 16.26 1.85
CA LYS A 710 -38.46 15.30 2.98
C LYS A 710 -37.47 15.79 4.05
N GLN A 711 -37.99 16.09 5.25
CA GLN A 711 -37.23 16.74 6.33
C GLN A 711 -35.98 15.95 6.78
N ASN A 712 -36.08 14.61 6.88
CA ASN A 712 -34.99 13.74 7.37
C ASN A 712 -34.29 12.95 6.25
N CYS A 713 -34.38 13.43 5.00
CA CYS A 713 -33.71 12.80 3.86
C CYS A 713 -32.28 13.30 3.76
N THR A 714 -31.33 12.36 3.63
CA THR A 714 -29.93 12.67 3.31
C THR A 714 -29.50 11.90 2.08
N ILE A 715 -28.94 12.59 1.09
CA ILE A 715 -28.40 11.98 -0.11
C ILE A 715 -26.92 12.30 -0.19
N VAL A 716 -26.06 11.28 -0.29
CA VAL A 716 -24.63 11.44 -0.44
C VAL A 716 -24.23 11.00 -1.84
N VAL A 717 -23.51 11.86 -2.54
CA VAL A 717 -22.94 11.58 -3.87
C VAL A 717 -21.43 11.53 -3.74
N LEU A 718 -20.83 10.43 -4.19
CA LEU A 718 -19.39 10.29 -4.30
C LEU A 718 -19.01 10.47 -5.77
N SER A 719 -18.10 11.40 -6.04
CA SER A 719 -17.71 11.73 -7.42
C SER A 719 -16.20 11.83 -7.56
N SER A 720 -15.63 11.11 -8.53
CA SER A 720 -14.22 11.33 -8.92
C SER A 720 -14.03 12.44 -9.96
N ASN A 721 -15.11 13.10 -10.40
CA ASN A 721 -15.00 14.24 -11.31
C ASN A 721 -14.47 15.45 -10.54
N ASP A 722 -13.26 15.91 -10.89
CA ASP A 722 -12.59 17.07 -10.30
C ASP A 722 -13.37 18.38 -10.48
N ASN A 723 -14.31 18.45 -11.44
CA ASN A 723 -15.14 19.64 -11.71
C ASN A 723 -16.56 19.53 -11.15
N ILE A 724 -16.89 18.49 -10.39
CA ILE A 724 -18.27 18.24 -9.95
C ILE A 724 -18.87 19.43 -9.19
N LEU A 725 -18.06 20.16 -8.40
CA LEU A 725 -18.51 21.34 -7.65
C LEU A 725 -18.98 22.48 -8.57
N ASN A 726 -18.37 22.61 -9.75
CA ASN A 726 -18.80 23.56 -10.78
C ASN A 726 -20.12 23.13 -11.41
N GLU A 727 -20.41 21.84 -11.49
CA GLU A 727 -21.69 21.33 -12.03
C GLU A 727 -22.84 21.54 -11.03
N ILE A 728 -22.56 21.52 -9.73
CA ILE A 728 -23.57 21.65 -8.66
C ILE A 728 -23.61 23.02 -7.96
N HIS A 729 -22.85 24.00 -8.44
CA HIS A 729 -22.67 25.31 -7.76
C HIS A 729 -23.96 26.05 -7.37
N ASN A 730 -25.06 25.85 -8.13
CA ASN A 730 -26.36 26.47 -7.87
C ASN A 730 -27.29 25.66 -6.95
N SER A 731 -26.89 24.45 -6.58
CA SER A 731 -27.71 23.58 -5.72
C SER A 731 -27.69 24.10 -4.28
N ARG A 732 -28.80 23.91 -3.57
CA ARG A 732 -28.96 24.31 -2.16
C ARG A 732 -28.87 23.08 -1.26
N TYR A 733 -28.68 23.27 0.03
CA TYR A 733 -28.68 22.19 1.02
C TYR A 733 -27.50 21.23 0.89
N ILE A 734 -26.32 21.76 0.54
CA ILE A 734 -25.13 20.96 0.26
C ILE A 734 -24.01 21.27 1.25
N GLN A 735 -23.33 20.20 1.62
CA GLN A 735 -22.01 20.20 2.23
C GLN A 735 -21.08 19.36 1.33
N ALA A 736 -19.83 19.79 1.12
CA ALA A 736 -18.90 19.08 0.25
C ALA A 736 -17.52 18.92 0.88
N HIS A 737 -16.93 17.74 0.69
CA HIS A 737 -15.61 17.34 1.18
C HIS A 737 -14.77 16.78 0.03
N ARG A 738 -13.45 16.94 0.05
CA ARG A 738 -12.56 16.44 -1.00
C ARG A 738 -11.49 15.55 -0.37
N ARG A 739 -11.57 14.26 -0.65
CA ARG A 739 -10.62 13.27 -0.16
C ARG A 739 -9.83 12.67 -1.30
N LYS A 740 -8.59 12.25 -1.05
CA LYS A 740 -7.81 11.48 -2.02
C LYS A 740 -7.93 10.00 -1.63
N TYR A 741 -8.46 9.17 -2.52
CA TYR A 741 -8.71 7.75 -2.26
C TYR A 741 -8.32 6.91 -3.48
N ASN A 742 -7.50 5.86 -3.27
CA ASN A 742 -7.05 4.92 -4.31
C ASN A 742 -6.55 5.62 -5.60
N GLY A 743 -5.71 6.65 -5.43
CA GLY A 743 -5.13 7.38 -6.57
C GLY A 743 -6.00 8.51 -7.15
N LYS A 744 -7.30 8.60 -6.81
CA LYS A 744 -8.22 9.62 -7.34
C LYS A 744 -8.64 10.63 -6.27
N ASN A 745 -8.97 11.85 -6.68
CA ASN A 745 -9.69 12.79 -5.83
C ASN A 745 -11.17 12.40 -5.86
N ILE A 746 -11.78 12.20 -4.71
CA ILE A 746 -13.19 11.91 -4.52
C ILE A 746 -13.82 13.08 -3.79
N THR A 747 -14.77 13.73 -4.42
CA THR A 747 -15.62 14.73 -3.79
C THR A 747 -16.82 14.04 -3.18
N VAL A 748 -16.98 14.14 -1.86
CA VAL A 748 -18.12 13.65 -1.11
C VAL A 748 -19.11 14.79 -0.94
N ILE A 749 -20.27 14.67 -1.55
CA ILE A 749 -21.29 15.73 -1.59
C ILE A 749 -22.50 15.25 -0.78
N ASN A 750 -22.77 15.91 0.33
CA ASN A 750 -23.86 15.59 1.23
C ASN A 750 -25.01 16.60 1.03
N PHE A 751 -26.14 16.11 0.52
CA PHE A 751 -27.38 16.83 0.37
C PHE A 751 -28.31 16.53 1.55
N ALA A 752 -28.56 17.53 2.41
CA ALA A 752 -29.50 17.43 3.51
C ALA A 752 -30.08 18.80 3.83
N LYS A 753 -31.37 18.90 4.16
CA LYS A 753 -32.09 20.17 4.35
C LYS A 753 -31.48 21.08 5.43
N GLU A 754 -30.78 20.48 6.38
CA GLU A 754 -30.09 21.15 7.49
C GLU A 754 -28.75 21.75 7.05
N ASN A 755 -28.15 21.26 5.96
CA ASN A 755 -26.91 21.80 5.43
C ASN A 755 -27.21 23.21 4.90
N MET A 756 -26.54 24.20 5.46
CA MET A 756 -26.53 25.55 4.93
C MET A 756 -25.11 25.83 4.48
N THR A 757 -24.95 26.41 3.29
CA THR A 757 -23.64 26.81 2.77
C THR A 757 -23.00 27.76 3.79
N TRP A 758 -21.94 27.29 4.44
CA TRP A 758 -21.27 28.05 5.49
C TRP A 758 -20.32 29.04 4.85
N LYS A 759 -20.49 30.34 5.13
CA LYS A 759 -19.47 31.36 4.80
C LYS A 759 -18.42 31.39 5.90
N LEU A 760 -17.18 31.06 5.58
CA LEU A 760 -16.04 31.07 6.48
C LEU A 760 -15.85 32.47 7.10
N PRO A 761 -15.62 32.56 8.41
CA PRO A 761 -15.31 33.83 9.08
C PRO A 761 -14.02 34.45 8.54
N LEU A 762 -13.97 35.79 8.53
CA LEU A 762 -12.80 36.58 8.11
C LEU A 762 -11.83 36.88 9.27
N ASP A 763 -12.34 36.99 10.49
CA ASP A 763 -11.60 37.54 11.64
C ASP A 763 -11.05 36.47 12.62
N ASP A 764 -11.07 35.20 12.23
CA ASP A 764 -10.60 34.08 13.07
C ASP A 764 -9.16 33.71 12.74
N LYS A 765 -8.46 33.06 13.68
CA LYS A 765 -7.04 32.73 13.52
C LYS A 765 -6.80 31.82 12.32
N ALA A 766 -5.65 32.00 11.67
CA ALA A 766 -5.12 31.06 10.71
C ALA A 766 -4.56 29.84 11.45
N SER A 767 -5.45 28.94 11.88
CA SER A 767 -5.09 27.70 12.58
C SER A 767 -5.90 26.50 12.09
N ILE A 768 -5.26 25.34 12.02
CA ILE A 768 -5.86 24.06 11.61
C ILE A 768 -5.42 23.00 12.60
N SER A 769 -6.34 22.21 13.15
CA SER A 769 -6.05 21.13 14.10
C SER A 769 -6.67 19.81 13.65
N TYR A 770 -5.95 18.69 13.82
CA TYR A 770 -6.44 17.35 13.47
C TYR A 770 -5.66 16.22 14.17
N SER A 771 -6.24 15.02 14.18
CA SER A 771 -5.58 13.78 14.65
C SER A 771 -4.76 13.14 13.52
N LEU A 772 -3.50 12.79 13.81
CA LEU A 772 -2.66 12.03 12.89
C LEU A 772 -3.15 10.60 12.77
N SER A 773 -3.61 9.98 13.86
CA SER A 773 -4.17 8.63 13.85
C SER A 773 -5.34 8.53 12.88
N GLU A 774 -6.26 9.49 12.94
CA GLU A 774 -7.42 9.54 12.04
C GLU A 774 -7.00 9.78 10.57
N PHE A 775 -6.02 10.67 10.34
CA PHE A 775 -5.50 10.94 9.00
C PHE A 775 -4.93 9.67 8.37
N TYR A 776 -4.07 8.94 9.07
CA TYR A 776 -3.41 7.75 8.56
C TYR A 776 -4.37 6.56 8.37
N ASP A 777 -5.32 6.36 9.28
CA ASP A 777 -6.36 5.33 9.12
C ASP A 777 -7.24 5.62 7.90
N THR A 778 -7.75 6.85 7.79
CA THR A 778 -8.68 7.23 6.71
C THR A 778 -8.00 7.28 5.35
N SER A 779 -6.76 7.80 5.30
CA SER A 779 -6.05 8.09 4.04
C SER A 779 -5.25 6.91 3.51
N LEU A 780 -4.59 6.17 4.41
CA LEU A 780 -3.59 5.15 4.08
C LEU A 780 -3.93 3.76 4.60
N ASP A 781 -5.04 3.60 5.32
CA ASP A 781 -5.43 2.35 5.96
C ASP A 781 -4.42 1.86 7.02
N ILE A 782 -3.76 2.79 7.71
CA ILE A 782 -2.82 2.47 8.79
C ILE A 782 -3.48 2.77 10.14
N GLU A 783 -4.01 1.72 10.76
CA GLU A 783 -4.59 1.79 12.09
C GLU A 783 -3.50 1.92 13.17
N ASN A 784 -3.79 2.68 14.24
CA ASN A 784 -2.89 2.87 15.38
C ASN A 784 -1.48 3.35 15.02
N ILE A 785 -1.35 4.35 14.15
CA ILE A 785 -0.05 4.92 13.74
C ILE A 785 0.85 5.29 14.94
N ALA A 786 0.25 5.70 16.06
CA ALA A 786 0.95 6.05 17.29
C ALA A 786 1.71 4.87 17.93
N TYR A 787 1.23 3.63 17.76
CA TYR A 787 1.87 2.42 18.30
C TYR A 787 3.24 2.15 17.67
N PHE A 788 3.48 2.66 16.45
CA PHE A 788 4.81 2.57 15.82
C PHE A 788 5.85 3.48 16.49
N LEU A 789 5.43 4.45 17.30
CA LEU A 789 6.30 5.34 18.05
C LEU A 789 6.52 4.81 19.48
N SER A 790 5.43 4.48 20.20
CA SER A 790 5.47 3.80 21.51
C SER A 790 4.10 3.22 21.84
N GLU A 791 4.05 2.11 22.57
CA GLU A 791 2.79 1.47 23.00
C GLU A 791 1.96 2.35 23.95
N GLU A 792 2.62 3.31 24.62
CA GLU A 792 2.03 4.20 25.62
C GLU A 792 1.29 5.39 24.98
N ILE A 793 1.67 5.77 23.75
CA ILE A 793 1.03 6.86 23.01
C ILE A 793 -0.26 6.32 22.38
N LYS A 794 -1.41 6.83 22.82
CA LYS A 794 -2.72 6.39 22.32
C LYS A 794 -3.25 7.26 21.20
N ASP A 795 -2.82 8.50 21.10
CA ASP A 795 -3.19 9.40 20.01
C ASP A 795 -2.17 10.54 19.86
N ILE A 796 -2.13 11.14 18.68
CA ILE A 796 -1.27 12.27 18.34
C ILE A 796 -2.11 13.29 17.60
N THR A 797 -2.17 14.51 18.13
CA THR A 797 -2.83 15.63 17.44
C THR A 797 -1.81 16.65 16.99
N MET A 798 -2.13 17.29 15.87
CA MET A 798 -1.30 18.30 15.24
C MET A 798 -2.10 19.59 15.07
N GLU A 799 -1.56 20.71 15.54
CA GLU A 799 -2.13 22.05 15.37
C GLU A 799 -1.14 22.94 14.59
N LEU A 800 -1.50 23.28 13.35
CA LEU A 800 -0.77 24.23 12.52
C LEU A 800 -1.33 25.63 12.69
N TYR A 801 -0.47 26.62 12.83
CA TYR A 801 -0.89 28.02 12.81
C TYR A 801 0.16 28.95 12.20
N TRP A 802 -0.30 30.10 11.71
CA TRP A 802 0.54 31.16 11.18
C TRP A 802 0.78 32.24 12.23
N LYS A 803 2.04 32.59 12.49
CA LYS A 803 2.40 33.68 13.40
C LYS A 803 3.76 34.26 13.00
N ASP A 804 3.94 35.57 13.16
CA ASP A 804 5.23 36.25 12.95
C ASP A 804 5.88 35.95 11.57
N VAL A 805 5.04 35.78 10.54
CA VAL A 805 5.45 35.45 9.14
C VAL A 805 6.08 34.06 8.99
N GLN A 806 5.79 33.13 9.92
CA GLN A 806 6.27 31.75 9.91
C GLN A 806 5.15 30.75 10.26
N PHE A 807 5.30 29.52 9.79
CA PHE A 807 4.44 28.42 10.18
C PHE A 807 4.95 27.78 11.46
N HIS A 808 4.04 27.56 12.39
CA HIS A 808 4.29 26.83 13.61
C HIS A 808 3.37 25.60 13.67
N CYS A 809 3.86 24.55 14.30
CA CYS A 809 3.15 23.30 14.51
C CYS A 809 3.28 22.88 15.97
N ILE A 810 2.17 22.65 16.65
CA ILE A 810 2.16 22.02 17.97
C ILE A 810 1.73 20.57 17.79
N ILE A 811 2.60 19.65 18.20
CA ILE A 811 2.32 18.22 18.30
C ILE A 811 1.98 17.91 19.74
N THR A 812 0.78 17.36 19.98
CA THR A 812 0.37 16.89 21.30
C THR A 812 0.32 15.37 21.34
N LEU A 813 1.10 14.78 22.24
CA LEU A 813 1.11 13.34 22.52
C LEU A 813 0.13 13.02 23.66
N TYR A 814 -0.80 12.09 23.45
CA TYR A 814 -1.73 11.63 24.48
C TYR A 814 -1.29 10.28 25.04
N ARG A 815 -0.90 10.24 26.33
CA ARG A 815 -0.35 9.05 27.00
C ARG A 815 -1.18 8.57 28.20
N GLU A 816 -1.04 7.29 28.52
CA GLU A 816 -1.52 6.74 29.80
C GLU A 816 -0.54 7.11 30.94
N GLU A 817 -1.06 7.27 32.15
CA GLU A 817 -0.40 7.90 33.32
C GLU A 817 0.86 7.17 33.85
N SER A 818 1.16 5.96 33.36
CA SER A 818 2.19 5.05 33.88
C SER A 818 3.38 4.83 32.97
N GLY A 819 3.58 5.68 31.97
CA GLY A 819 4.58 5.47 30.93
C GLY A 819 5.99 5.95 31.25
N GLU A 820 7.02 5.15 30.95
CA GLU A 820 8.44 5.47 31.17
C GLU A 820 9.24 5.65 29.85
N GLU A 821 8.69 5.32 28.68
CA GLU A 821 9.38 5.43 27.38
C GLU A 821 9.23 6.81 26.73
N ASP A 822 10.31 7.46 26.30
CA ASP A 822 10.25 8.79 25.66
C ASP A 822 10.04 8.70 24.13
N GLY A 823 8.81 8.44 23.67
CA GLY A 823 8.45 8.43 22.24
C GLY A 823 8.46 9.80 21.54
N GLN A 824 8.92 10.87 22.19
CA GLN A 824 8.97 12.21 21.62
C GLN A 824 10.05 12.31 20.53
N GLU A 825 11.20 11.65 20.70
CA GLU A 825 12.32 11.73 19.74
C GLU A 825 11.99 11.00 18.42
N GLU A 826 11.35 9.83 18.50
CA GLU A 826 10.82 9.09 17.35
C GLU A 826 9.74 9.90 16.64
N CYS A 827 8.85 10.55 17.40
CA CYS A 827 7.84 11.44 16.83
C CYS A 827 8.48 12.62 16.10
N ASP A 828 9.52 13.24 16.65
CA ASP A 828 10.23 14.35 16.02
C ASP A 828 10.91 13.94 14.73
N THR A 829 11.62 12.81 14.76
CA THR A 829 12.23 12.20 13.58
C THR A 829 11.16 11.94 12.51
N TRP A 830 10.01 11.41 12.90
CA TRP A 830 8.91 11.11 11.99
C TRP A 830 8.24 12.34 11.39
N ILE A 831 8.01 13.39 12.18
CA ILE A 831 7.41 14.65 11.71
C ILE A 831 8.36 15.36 10.76
N HIS A 832 9.65 15.40 11.08
CA HIS A 832 10.68 15.97 10.21
C HIS A 832 10.77 15.22 8.88
N TRP A 833 10.84 13.88 8.92
CA TRP A 833 10.83 13.05 7.72
C TRP A 833 9.59 13.31 6.85
N GLN A 834 8.40 13.41 7.45
CA GLN A 834 7.16 13.67 6.70
C GLN A 834 7.21 15.00 5.95
N PHE A 835 7.60 16.10 6.60
CA PHE A 835 7.52 17.44 6.01
C PHE A 835 8.74 17.83 5.18
N GLU A 836 9.94 17.36 5.54
CA GLU A 836 11.17 17.74 4.84
C GLU A 836 11.61 16.68 3.82
N GLU A 837 11.33 15.40 4.07
CA GLU A 837 11.79 14.30 3.21
C GLU A 837 10.70 13.67 2.34
N LEU A 838 9.43 13.67 2.73
CA LEU A 838 8.38 13.05 1.92
C LEU A 838 7.50 14.09 1.21
N PHE A 839 7.05 15.10 1.95
CA PHE A 839 6.26 16.21 1.44
C PHE A 839 7.08 17.06 0.45
N GLY A 840 6.48 17.44 -0.68
CA GLY A 840 7.16 18.26 -1.70
C GLY A 840 8.15 17.51 -2.62
N LYS A 841 8.33 16.20 -2.46
CA LYS A 841 9.13 15.41 -3.42
C LYS A 841 8.46 15.34 -4.79
N LYS A 842 9.30 15.46 -5.84
CA LYS A 842 8.87 15.47 -7.25
C LYS A 842 8.68 14.05 -7.83
N ASN A 843 8.08 13.14 -7.07
CA ASN A 843 7.70 11.81 -7.56
C ASN A 843 6.24 11.49 -7.20
N VAL A 844 5.68 10.44 -7.80
CA VAL A 844 4.27 10.08 -7.71
C VAL A 844 3.81 9.76 -6.28
N LEU A 845 4.68 9.19 -5.44
CA LEU A 845 4.37 8.87 -4.04
C LEU A 845 4.37 10.14 -3.18
N GLY A 846 5.42 10.95 -3.29
CA GLY A 846 5.53 12.22 -2.56
C GLY A 846 4.46 13.23 -2.96
N ARG A 847 4.10 13.30 -4.25
CA ARG A 847 2.96 14.12 -4.72
C ARG A 847 1.64 13.62 -4.17
N TYR A 848 1.38 12.31 -4.22
CA TYR A 848 0.17 11.74 -3.63
C TYR A 848 0.06 12.06 -2.15
N PHE A 849 1.15 11.89 -1.40
CA PHE A 849 1.21 12.22 0.01
C PHE A 849 0.99 13.71 0.26
N SER A 850 1.59 14.58 -0.56
CA SER A 850 1.37 16.02 -0.47
C SER A 850 -0.08 16.41 -0.74
N GLU A 851 -0.74 15.75 -1.70
CA GLU A 851 -2.17 15.97 -2.00
C GLU A 851 -3.09 15.44 -0.89
N LEU A 852 -2.74 14.33 -0.22
CA LEU A 852 -3.46 13.89 1.00
C LEU A 852 -3.41 14.98 2.07
N TRP A 853 -2.23 15.55 2.33
CA TRP A 853 -2.07 16.64 3.29
C TRP A 853 -2.84 17.89 2.89
N MET A 854 -2.78 18.28 1.61
CA MET A 854 -3.55 19.44 1.11
C MET A 854 -5.04 19.27 1.37
N ASN A 855 -5.60 18.12 1.01
CA ASN A 855 -7.01 17.85 1.22
C ASN A 855 -7.36 17.91 2.71
N GLN A 856 -6.55 17.30 3.58
CA GLN A 856 -6.74 17.36 5.03
C GLN A 856 -6.71 18.79 5.59
N TRP A 857 -5.75 19.62 5.17
CA TRP A 857 -5.64 21.01 5.63
C TRP A 857 -6.80 21.87 5.14
N VAL A 858 -7.23 21.68 3.91
CA VAL A 858 -8.37 22.42 3.33
C VAL A 858 -9.68 22.01 4.00
N GLU A 859 -9.88 20.73 4.28
CA GLU A 859 -11.05 20.24 5.03
C GLU A 859 -11.06 20.72 6.49
N GLY A 860 -9.89 20.90 7.09
CA GLY A 860 -9.72 21.43 8.45
C GLY A 860 -9.80 22.95 8.56
N ALA A 861 -9.86 23.69 7.45
CA ALA A 861 -9.92 25.15 7.48
C ALA A 861 -11.29 25.65 7.99
N ARG A 862 -11.27 26.41 9.08
CA ARG A 862 -12.47 27.00 9.70
C ARG A 862 -12.61 28.51 9.53
N SER A 863 -11.69 29.13 8.81
CA SER A 863 -11.67 30.56 8.52
C SER A 863 -11.04 30.83 7.16
N VAL A 864 -11.30 32.01 6.58
CA VAL A 864 -10.62 32.44 5.35
C VAL A 864 -9.10 32.50 5.57
N PRO A 865 -8.57 33.07 6.67
CA PRO A 865 -7.15 32.97 7.00
C PRO A 865 -6.61 31.53 7.01
N ALA A 866 -7.30 30.58 7.64
CA ALA A 866 -6.86 29.18 7.66
C ALA A 866 -6.85 28.55 6.25
N ALA A 867 -7.84 28.89 5.41
CA ALA A 867 -7.88 28.43 4.02
C ALA A 867 -6.71 29.02 3.19
N LEU A 868 -6.38 30.31 3.36
CA LEU A 868 -5.23 30.93 2.70
C LEU A 868 -3.90 30.33 3.19
N MET A 869 -3.79 30.07 4.50
CA MET A 869 -2.64 29.40 5.13
C MET A 869 -2.38 28.03 4.50
N ALA A 870 -3.42 27.20 4.32
CA ALA A 870 -3.30 25.91 3.63
C ALA A 870 -2.78 26.05 2.19
N GLY A 871 -3.23 27.10 1.48
CA GLY A 871 -2.75 27.41 0.12
C GLY A 871 -1.27 27.79 0.07
N ARG A 872 -0.78 28.51 1.09
CA ARG A 872 0.64 28.88 1.21
C ARG A 872 1.51 27.65 1.54
N LEU A 873 1.07 26.77 2.44
CA LEU A 873 1.79 25.52 2.75
C LEU A 873 2.05 24.64 1.52
N ARG A 874 1.14 24.67 0.52
CA ARG A 874 1.28 23.95 -0.75
C ARG A 874 2.57 24.25 -1.51
N LYS A 875 3.09 25.48 -1.41
CA LYS A 875 4.29 25.90 -2.13
C LYS A 875 5.60 25.49 -1.45
N GLY A 876 5.50 24.83 -0.29
CA GLY A 876 6.61 24.45 0.56
C GLY A 876 6.96 25.58 1.52
N ALA A 877 7.04 25.25 2.80
CA ALA A 877 7.43 26.18 3.84
C ALA A 877 8.14 25.45 4.97
N HIS A 878 9.04 26.16 5.65
CA HIS A 878 9.62 25.67 6.89
C HIS A 878 8.59 25.81 8.01
N ILE A 879 8.42 24.73 8.77
CA ILE A 879 7.47 24.63 9.88
C ILE A 879 8.28 24.47 11.15
N GLU A 880 8.11 25.38 12.11
CA GLU A 880 8.71 25.25 13.44
C GLU A 880 7.82 24.35 14.31
N VAL A 881 8.37 23.26 14.82
CA VAL A 881 7.62 22.23 15.56
C VAL A 881 7.86 22.38 17.07
N PHE A 882 6.77 22.31 17.83
CA PHE A 882 6.74 22.32 19.29
C PHE A 882 6.00 21.08 19.81
N TYR A 883 6.38 20.61 21.01
CA TYR A 883 5.77 19.44 21.63
C TYR A 883 5.01 19.81 22.90
N ASP A 884 3.86 19.18 23.08
CA ASP A 884 3.02 19.20 24.28
C ASP A 884 2.65 17.75 24.65
N GLU A 885 2.45 17.49 25.94
CA GLU A 885 2.09 16.16 26.43
C GLU A 885 0.85 16.25 27.32
N LYS A 886 -0.13 15.36 27.05
CA LYS A 886 -1.39 15.32 27.78
C LYS A 886 -1.76 13.90 28.16
N ASN A 887 -2.57 13.79 29.20
CA ASN A 887 -3.14 12.52 29.61
C ASN A 887 -4.27 12.11 28.64
N VAL A 888 -4.39 10.82 28.31
CA VAL A 888 -5.48 10.27 27.47
C VAL A 888 -6.87 10.60 28.01
N SER A 889 -7.04 10.76 29.32
CA SER A 889 -8.31 11.21 29.92
C SER A 889 -8.73 12.62 29.50
N GLU A 890 -7.79 13.45 29.05
CA GLU A 890 -8.04 14.78 28.50
C GLU A 890 -8.42 14.74 27.00
N LEU A 891 -8.27 13.59 26.34
CA LEU A 891 -8.69 13.38 24.97
C LEU A 891 -10.22 13.39 24.90
N LYS A 892 -10.78 14.51 24.45
CA LYS A 892 -12.21 14.61 24.16
C LYS A 892 -12.53 13.86 22.86
N ARG A 893 -12.86 12.57 22.96
CA ARG A 893 -13.43 11.79 21.84
C ARG A 893 -14.90 12.14 21.58
N GLU A 894 -15.19 13.41 21.34
CA GLU A 894 -16.50 13.77 20.80
C GLU A 894 -16.53 13.35 19.32
N ILE A 895 -17.57 12.62 18.92
CA ILE A 895 -17.89 12.44 17.49
C ILE A 895 -18.32 13.80 16.98
N ILE A 896 -17.37 14.56 16.42
CA ILE A 896 -17.63 15.87 15.83
C ILE A 896 -18.24 15.63 14.44
N PRO A 897 -19.45 16.15 14.16
CA PRO A 897 -20.02 16.09 12.83
C PRO A 897 -19.07 16.76 11.84
N GLU A 898 -18.97 16.23 10.62
CA GLU A 898 -18.24 16.96 9.57
C GLU A 898 -18.88 18.34 9.36
N GLU A 899 -18.04 19.37 9.23
CA GLU A 899 -18.44 20.75 8.96
C GLU A 899 -18.19 21.11 7.49
N ASP A 900 -18.97 22.03 6.92
CA ASP A 900 -18.87 22.39 5.51
C ASP A 900 -17.55 23.07 5.17
N CYS A 901 -16.79 22.51 4.22
CA CYS A 901 -15.54 23.09 3.73
C CYS A 901 -15.62 23.57 2.28
N MET A 902 -16.83 23.69 1.69
CA MET A 902 -16.99 24.08 0.29
C MET A 902 -16.32 25.41 -0.05
N GLU A 903 -16.43 26.41 0.82
CA GLU A 903 -15.79 27.71 0.58
C GLU A 903 -14.26 27.62 0.66
N ALA A 904 -13.70 26.79 1.56
CA ALA A 904 -12.26 26.54 1.63
C ALA A 904 -11.75 25.89 0.33
N VAL A 905 -12.50 24.91 -0.20
CA VAL A 905 -12.17 24.26 -1.47
C VAL A 905 -12.21 25.26 -2.64
N LYS A 906 -13.25 26.12 -2.71
CA LYS A 906 -13.35 27.16 -3.75
C LYS A 906 -12.22 28.19 -3.68
N ILE A 907 -11.81 28.58 -2.46
CA ILE A 907 -10.63 29.45 -2.27
C ILE A 907 -9.41 28.78 -2.91
N GLN A 908 -9.15 27.50 -2.64
CA GLN A 908 -8.01 26.78 -3.22
C GLN A 908 -8.07 26.67 -4.75
N GLU A 909 -9.26 26.50 -5.34
CA GLU A 909 -9.43 26.49 -6.79
C GLU A 909 -9.10 27.84 -7.42
N ILE A 910 -9.53 28.94 -6.79
CA ILE A 910 -9.18 30.31 -7.20
C ILE A 910 -7.66 30.53 -7.12
N LEU A 911 -7.04 30.15 -6.00
CA LEU A 911 -5.59 30.27 -5.83
C LEU A 911 -4.85 29.46 -6.90
N SER A 912 -5.25 28.20 -7.12
CA SER A 912 -4.63 27.33 -8.12
C SER A 912 -4.87 27.81 -9.55
N PHE A 913 -6.00 28.44 -9.84
CA PHE A 913 -6.29 29.02 -11.15
C PHE A 913 -5.32 30.17 -11.45
N ALA A 914 -5.17 31.11 -10.52
CA ALA A 914 -4.28 32.25 -10.69
C ALA A 914 -2.81 31.83 -10.78
N ASP A 915 -2.39 30.84 -9.99
CA ASP A 915 -1.00 30.35 -9.98
C ASP A 915 -0.60 29.68 -11.31
N LYS A 916 -1.54 28.99 -11.98
CA LYS A 916 -1.30 28.35 -13.30
C LYS A 916 -1.16 29.34 -14.46
N LYS A 917 -1.58 30.60 -14.29
CA LYS A 917 -1.59 31.59 -15.38
C LYS A 917 -0.30 32.42 -15.34
N ALA A 918 0.40 32.46 -16.48
CA ALA A 918 1.61 33.26 -16.62
C ALA A 918 1.32 34.78 -16.63
N ALA A 919 0.16 35.19 -17.17
CA ALA A 919 -0.32 36.57 -17.19
C ALA A 919 -1.85 36.58 -17.19
N ILE A 920 -2.46 37.68 -16.71
CA ILE A 920 -3.91 37.86 -16.67
C ILE A 920 -4.34 38.66 -17.91
N ASP A 921 -4.95 38.00 -18.90
CA ASP A 921 -5.53 38.62 -20.08
C ASP A 921 -7.08 38.62 -20.05
N SER A 922 -7.74 39.27 -21.02
CA SER A 922 -9.22 39.31 -21.07
C SER A 922 -9.85 37.92 -21.15
N ARG A 923 -9.18 36.95 -21.78
CA ARG A 923 -9.64 35.56 -21.82
C ARG A 923 -9.60 34.92 -20.45
N THR A 924 -8.52 35.13 -19.69
CA THR A 924 -8.38 34.64 -18.31
C THR A 924 -9.45 35.24 -17.40
N VAL A 925 -9.77 36.53 -17.59
CA VAL A 925 -10.84 37.22 -16.84
C VAL A 925 -12.21 36.64 -17.18
N GLN A 926 -12.48 36.38 -18.47
CA GLN A 926 -13.72 35.72 -18.89
C GLN A 926 -13.82 34.30 -18.32
N GLU A 927 -12.77 33.50 -18.41
CA GLU A 927 -12.71 32.15 -17.81
C GLU A 927 -12.95 32.18 -16.30
N PHE A 928 -12.46 33.21 -15.61
CA PHE A 928 -12.70 33.40 -14.18
C PHE A 928 -14.18 33.70 -13.90
N ARG A 929 -14.77 34.67 -14.62
CA ARG A 929 -16.19 35.07 -14.48
C ARG A 929 -17.15 33.91 -14.76
N GLU A 930 -16.78 33.01 -15.67
CA GLU A 930 -17.59 31.84 -16.01
C GLU A 930 -17.54 30.74 -14.93
N ARG A 931 -16.55 30.74 -14.04
CA ARG A 931 -16.26 29.63 -13.13
C ARG A 931 -16.33 29.98 -11.64
N TYR A 932 -16.03 31.21 -11.26
CA TYR A 932 -15.83 31.59 -9.85
C TYR A 932 -16.64 32.81 -9.45
N ASP A 933 -16.96 32.88 -8.14
CA ASP A 933 -17.70 33.99 -7.55
C ASP A 933 -16.78 35.18 -7.26
N VAL A 934 -17.15 36.35 -7.78
CA VAL A 934 -16.44 37.61 -7.56
C VAL A 934 -16.50 38.04 -6.09
N GLU A 935 -17.60 37.75 -5.38
CA GLU A 935 -17.73 38.07 -3.94
C GLU A 935 -16.65 37.33 -3.12
N LEU A 936 -16.33 36.09 -3.50
CA LEU A 936 -15.30 35.30 -2.83
C LEU A 936 -13.90 35.87 -3.11
N LEU A 937 -13.64 36.35 -4.33
CA LEU A 937 -12.38 37.03 -4.68
C LEU A 937 -12.17 38.29 -3.82
N ASP A 938 -13.21 39.10 -3.64
CA ASP A 938 -13.17 40.30 -2.81
C ASP A 938 -12.85 39.96 -1.35
N ARG A 939 -13.44 38.88 -0.82
CA ARG A 939 -13.19 38.39 0.54
C ARG A 939 -11.76 37.88 0.72
N ILE A 940 -11.22 37.15 -0.26
CA ILE A 940 -9.82 36.69 -0.25
C ILE A 940 -8.87 37.90 -0.19
N LEU A 941 -9.04 38.86 -1.10
CA LEU A 941 -8.17 40.05 -1.18
C LEU A 941 -8.30 40.93 0.06
N GLY A 942 -9.50 41.09 0.61
CA GLY A 942 -9.74 41.88 1.83
C GLY A 942 -9.11 41.26 3.08
N CYS A 943 -9.15 39.92 3.19
CA CYS A 943 -8.54 39.18 4.30
C CYS A 943 -7.01 39.27 4.29
N ASP A 944 -6.39 39.11 3.11
CA ASP A 944 -4.94 39.06 2.99
C ASP A 944 -4.24 40.38 3.32
N GLN A 945 -4.91 41.52 3.12
CA GLN A 945 -4.40 42.85 3.46
C GLN A 945 -4.01 43.02 4.94
N GLY A 946 -4.49 42.15 5.85
CA GLY A 946 -4.14 42.16 7.26
C GLY A 946 -3.14 41.08 7.72
N GLU A 947 -3.05 39.95 7.00
CA GLU A 947 -2.38 38.72 7.48
C GLU A 947 -1.13 38.32 6.64
N GLU A 948 -0.94 38.91 5.45
CA GLU A 948 0.16 38.61 4.52
C GLU A 948 0.33 37.11 4.21
N LEU A 949 -0.77 36.38 4.03
CA LEU A 949 -0.79 34.92 3.81
C LEU A 949 -0.54 34.55 2.35
N LEU A 950 -0.93 35.39 1.40
CA LEU A 950 -0.64 35.22 -0.01
C LEU A 950 0.76 35.74 -0.36
N GLU A 951 1.43 35.06 -1.27
CA GLU A 951 2.65 35.58 -1.88
C GLU A 951 2.32 36.82 -2.72
N THR A 952 3.26 37.77 -2.75
CA THR A 952 3.12 39.03 -3.47
C THR A 952 2.70 38.84 -4.93
N GLU A 953 3.28 37.87 -5.65
CA GLU A 953 2.94 37.63 -7.06
C GLU A 953 1.49 37.16 -7.22
N LEU A 954 1.05 36.22 -6.38
CA LEU A 954 -0.30 35.66 -6.43
C LEU A 954 -1.35 36.72 -6.05
N TYR A 955 -1.07 37.52 -5.01
CA TYR A 955 -1.91 38.65 -4.64
C TYR A 955 -2.07 39.65 -5.79
N GLN A 956 -0.97 40.01 -6.49
CA GLN A 956 -1.04 40.91 -7.63
C GLN A 956 -1.85 40.34 -8.80
N LYS A 957 -1.72 39.03 -9.08
CA LYS A 957 -2.53 38.36 -10.13
C LYS A 957 -4.02 38.40 -9.79
N LEU A 958 -4.40 38.10 -8.55
CA LEU A 958 -5.79 38.16 -8.10
C LEU A 958 -6.35 39.58 -8.13
N LEU A 959 -5.55 40.57 -7.73
CA LEU A 959 -5.90 41.99 -7.81
C LEU A 959 -6.05 42.47 -9.26
N GLU A 960 -5.24 41.98 -10.20
CA GLU A 960 -5.38 42.28 -11.63
C GLU A 960 -6.67 41.68 -12.20
N ILE A 961 -7.03 40.44 -11.81
CA ILE A 961 -8.31 39.83 -12.15
C ILE A 961 -9.47 40.70 -11.64
N GLN A 962 -9.46 41.07 -10.36
CA GLN A 962 -10.50 41.91 -9.74
C GLN A 962 -10.66 43.26 -10.47
N LYS A 963 -9.54 43.95 -10.77
CA LYS A 963 -9.57 45.24 -11.48
C LYS A 963 -10.18 45.12 -12.86
N LYS A 964 -9.77 44.13 -13.66
CA LYS A 964 -10.30 43.92 -15.01
C LYS A 964 -11.76 43.49 -15.01
N ILE A 965 -12.22 42.79 -13.97
CA ILE A 965 -13.65 42.51 -13.76
C ILE A 965 -14.43 43.80 -13.45
N GLY A 966 -13.81 44.82 -12.85
CA GLY A 966 -14.47 46.11 -12.61
C GLY A 966 -14.47 47.07 -13.81
N GLU A 967 -13.61 46.85 -14.80
CA GLU A 967 -13.44 47.69 -16.00
C GLU A 967 -14.34 47.28 -17.19
N GLU A 968 -14.81 46.02 -17.21
CA GLU A 968 -15.74 45.44 -18.19
C GLU A 968 -17.18 45.35 -17.64
#